data_AF-A0A6B2ZDE6-F1
#
_entry.id   AF-A0A6B2ZDE6-F1
#
_cell.length_a   1.000
_cell.length_b   1.000
_cell.length_c   1.000
_cell.angle_alpha   90.00
_cell.angle_beta   90.00
_cell.angle_gamma   90.00
#
_symmetry.space_group_name_H-M   'P 1'
#
loop_
_entity.id
_entity.type
_entity.pdbx_description
1 polymer ?
#
loop_
_entity_poly.entity_id
_entity_poly.type
_entity_poly.pdbx_seq_one_letter_code
_entity_poly.pdbx_strand_id
1 'polypeptide(L)'
;MGTEGTYDPQREQGGQGADDAGTRWLGHSHGSDAAARVPRPTPPPPPMPPLPPRSPAAVFDVRHWLRAHRADAEPGLWRYEYRPRPTGGSDEVPTRALVVGALISIVCGIFAWAVWSTDYIAVQRLPLKLFTPSDWWRGEPGQPARTASAVYNSLFAAVLIYFCGRLGNWPALYRRLVLDRPQPGRALAAALTGLLVVWIVLATNLLPFFYAALHLLVPVSVLRGDPGVAAVVGVAIYALIATALLWPFARTGGWLQLSRKPGPAVAPPETETGPEPREDPAGWPRLRAAGQPGAADRLAAEVAGERLNDVDCARIDHAWSRVEAGALSPGAFVDGVMKQGAAACLHPSGERDLPVRAATHDLLTAQVKVGVYAEHPRNPSARRGAGAALDPSVLGTSLLAVGPHGSDRTRRLVRPVVESLSLQALAGRAAVVVVAAQGADLGPEDSYDVVVKIGDADSVYDLDLYGGITDPDEAAMLLSEAFTGDLPDVDSRRAAVTLGQLIGPFNAARGRYPSLPELRELLDGGRPALDLLRGGLHAEEHRSYLREVDARERQLGTSADLSGVLADRIAFLDRPAFSAFFDTRGRSRPFSLRALEHPVRVRIVLPERSHPEASRILTRLVFAQFVSSVGARRDASLFAALVLDDAASAMTTDSVRALQRLRQLNAGAVLAVRSLDDVGPHLHAALLGAVGCLMTFPGITTWEGKRFAEAWGKEWVETREVAQHTVFADQPFTRALHALRKLVTGKAVTTDAVTVRQVERERWSASELAYSVPAGHAVLSLTTVQGEHAPPLLVRLDG
;
A
#
# COMPACT_ATOMS: atom_id res chain seq x y z
N MET A 1 -45.89 1.68 -43.28
CA MET A 1 -46.16 0.29 -42.83
C MET A 1 -45.79 0.27 -41.36
N GLY A 2 -46.68 0.64 -40.42
CA GLY A 2 -47.79 -0.16 -39.87
C GLY A 2 -47.19 -1.14 -38.86
N THR A 3 -47.41 -1.10 -37.53
CA THR A 3 -48.64 -0.93 -36.73
C THR A 3 -48.28 -0.36 -35.34
N GLU A 4 -48.92 0.69 -34.81
CA GLU A 4 -50.15 0.70 -33.98
C GLU A 4 -50.01 0.08 -32.57
N GLY A 5 -50.31 0.89 -31.55
CA GLY A 5 -50.30 0.49 -30.13
C GLY A 5 -50.59 1.64 -29.17
N THR A 6 -51.76 2.26 -29.29
CA THR A 6 -52.36 3.19 -28.31
C THR A 6 -52.75 2.41 -27.05
N TYR A 7 -52.45 2.92 -25.85
CA TYR A 7 -53.18 2.53 -24.63
C TYR A 7 -53.37 3.72 -23.66
N ASP A 8 -54.56 3.68 -23.07
CA ASP A 8 -55.40 4.72 -22.50
C ASP A 8 -55.09 5.03 -21.02
N PRO A 9 -55.23 6.28 -20.53
CA PRO A 9 -55.10 6.61 -19.11
C PRO A 9 -56.48 6.84 -18.48
N GLN A 10 -57.04 5.86 -17.75
CA GLN A 10 -58.09 6.13 -16.75
C GLN A 10 -58.43 4.92 -15.88
N ARG A 11 -58.14 5.01 -14.59
CA ARG A 11 -59.06 4.62 -13.51
C ARG A 11 -58.60 5.21 -12.17
N GLU A 12 -59.12 6.41 -11.89
CA GLU A 12 -59.42 6.85 -10.53
C GLU A 12 -60.86 6.44 -10.18
N GLN A 13 -61.04 6.03 -8.93
CA GLN A 13 -62.21 6.17 -8.05
C GLN A 13 -61.82 5.36 -6.80
N GLY A 14 -61.79 5.85 -5.58
CA GLY A 14 -62.32 7.02 -4.87
C GLY A 14 -62.03 6.66 -3.40
N GLY A 15 -61.84 7.54 -2.43
CA GLY A 15 -62.45 8.79 -2.00
C GLY A 15 -62.27 8.71 -0.47
N GLN A 16 -61.92 9.74 0.28
CA GLN A 16 -62.67 10.91 0.73
C GLN A 16 -61.69 11.56 1.73
N GLY A 17 -61.52 12.87 1.87
CA GLY A 17 -62.40 13.99 1.65
C GLY A 17 -62.10 15.01 2.76
N ALA A 18 -61.98 16.28 2.37
CA ALA A 18 -62.17 17.51 3.16
C ALA A 18 -61.25 17.74 4.38
N ASP A 19 -60.94 18.94 4.82
CA ASP A 19 -60.98 20.31 4.30
C ASP A 19 -60.23 21.10 5.40
N ASP A 20 -59.29 21.96 5.03
CA ASP A 20 -59.35 23.40 5.32
C ASP A 20 -57.98 24.04 5.17
N ALA A 21 -57.91 24.85 4.13
CA ALA A 21 -56.88 25.83 3.90
C ALA A 21 -57.24 27.13 4.63
N GLY A 22 -56.22 27.82 5.13
CA GLY A 22 -56.07 29.23 4.79
C GLY A 22 -56.37 30.27 5.87
N THR A 23 -55.27 30.93 6.25
CA THR A 23 -55.11 32.39 6.33
C THR A 23 -55.77 33.17 7.46
N ARG A 24 -54.94 33.82 8.31
CA ARG A 24 -55.13 35.24 8.61
C ARG A 24 -53.88 35.96 9.19
N TRP A 25 -53.32 36.84 8.36
CA TRP A 25 -52.96 38.25 8.63
C TRP A 25 -52.17 38.67 9.90
N LEU A 26 -50.95 39.17 9.65
CA LEU A 26 -50.36 40.46 10.06
C LEU A 26 -50.69 41.07 11.45
N GLY A 27 -49.61 41.23 12.26
CA GLY A 27 -49.19 42.51 12.86
C GLY A 27 -49.76 42.94 14.23
N HIS A 28 -48.90 42.99 15.27
CA HIS A 28 -48.47 44.22 15.99
C HIS A 28 -47.88 43.97 17.40
N SER A 29 -46.66 44.51 17.59
CA SER A 29 -46.03 45.27 18.70
C SER A 29 -46.37 45.11 20.19
N HIS A 30 -45.28 45.26 20.99
CA HIS A 30 -45.15 45.57 22.43
C HIS A 30 -45.46 44.42 23.41
N GLY A 31 -44.74 44.16 24.49
CA GLY A 31 -43.63 44.83 25.19
C GLY A 31 -43.52 44.23 26.60
N SER A 32 -42.29 44.02 27.07
CA SER A 32 -41.77 43.86 28.45
C SER A 32 -42.45 42.97 29.52
N ASP A 33 -41.56 42.23 30.19
CA ASP A 33 -41.57 41.77 31.59
C ASP A 33 -42.39 40.55 32.01
N ALA A 34 -41.68 39.43 32.23
CA ALA A 34 -41.57 38.82 33.57
C ALA A 34 -40.59 37.62 33.62
N ALA A 35 -39.60 37.76 34.51
CA ALA A 35 -38.94 36.71 35.31
C ALA A 35 -38.04 35.66 34.61
N ALA A 36 -36.74 35.98 34.63
CA ALA A 36 -35.63 35.05 34.46
C ALA A 36 -35.71 33.85 35.43
N ARG A 37 -35.73 32.63 34.88
CA ARG A 37 -35.34 31.40 35.60
C ARG A 37 -33.95 30.99 35.13
N VAL A 38 -32.97 31.20 36.01
CA VAL A 38 -31.60 30.71 35.86
C VAL A 38 -31.61 29.17 35.93
N PRO A 39 -31.00 28.43 34.98
CA PRO A 39 -30.85 26.99 35.11
C PRO A 39 -29.79 26.65 36.16
N ARG A 40 -30.09 25.68 37.04
CA ARG A 40 -29.15 25.18 38.06
C ARG A 40 -27.89 24.60 37.40
N PRO A 41 -26.69 24.80 37.98
CA PRO A 41 -25.47 24.16 37.51
C PRO A 41 -25.50 22.66 37.81
N THR A 42 -25.08 21.85 36.85
CA THR A 42 -24.81 20.42 37.00
C THR A 42 -23.59 20.20 37.91
N PRO A 43 -23.58 19.14 38.75
CA PRO A 43 -22.43 18.83 39.58
C PRO A 43 -21.23 18.37 38.73
N PRO A 44 -19.97 18.65 39.16
CA PRO A 44 -18.79 18.26 38.41
C PRO A 44 -18.59 16.74 38.42
N PRO A 45 -18.05 16.15 37.33
CA PRO A 45 -17.76 14.73 37.26
C PRO A 45 -16.66 14.34 38.27
N PRO A 46 -16.64 13.09 38.75
CA PRO A 46 -15.63 12.61 39.70
C PRO A 46 -14.21 12.72 39.09
N PRO A 47 -13.19 12.97 39.92
CA PRO A 47 -11.81 13.11 39.44
C PRO A 47 -11.33 11.78 38.86
N MET A 48 -10.91 11.80 37.60
CA MET A 48 -10.23 10.66 36.98
C MET A 48 -8.92 10.38 37.71
N PRO A 49 -8.52 9.10 37.85
CA PRO A 49 -7.22 8.76 38.41
C PRO A 49 -6.09 9.44 37.62
N PRO A 50 -5.01 9.87 38.28
CA PRO A 50 -3.90 10.53 37.61
C PRO A 50 -3.36 9.59 36.52
N LEU A 51 -3.32 10.10 35.29
CA LEU A 51 -2.60 9.45 34.21
C LEU A 51 -1.16 9.20 34.70
N PRO A 52 -0.58 8.01 34.49
CA PRO A 52 0.83 7.80 34.78
C PRO A 52 1.64 8.87 34.05
N PRO A 53 2.70 9.43 34.68
CA PRO A 53 3.52 10.44 34.05
C PRO A 53 3.99 9.92 32.69
N ARG A 54 3.68 10.67 31.63
CA ARG A 54 4.27 10.45 30.31
C ARG A 54 5.77 10.33 30.52
N SER A 55 6.34 9.19 30.11
CA SER A 55 7.78 9.04 30.00
C SER A 55 8.33 10.28 29.27
N PRO A 56 9.45 10.87 29.73
CA PRO A 56 10.10 11.95 29.00
C PRO A 56 10.30 11.48 27.55
N ALA A 57 10.01 12.35 26.58
CA ALA A 57 10.14 12.04 25.16
C ALA A 57 11.48 11.35 24.95
N ALA A 58 11.45 10.09 24.50
CA ALA A 58 12.67 9.34 24.26
C ALA A 58 13.54 10.17 23.32
N VAL A 59 14.74 10.53 23.77
CA VAL A 59 15.74 11.17 22.91
C VAL A 59 15.92 10.24 21.71
N PHE A 60 15.78 10.78 20.51
CA PHE A 60 15.90 10.00 19.29
C PHE A 60 17.31 9.44 19.18
N ASP A 61 17.46 8.12 19.39
CA ASP A 61 18.75 7.44 19.27
C ASP A 61 19.04 7.12 17.80
N VAL A 62 19.86 7.96 17.17
CA VAL A 62 20.31 7.80 15.79
C VAL A 62 21.03 6.47 15.59
N ARG A 63 21.75 5.99 16.59
CA ARG A 63 22.51 4.74 16.48
C ARG A 63 21.59 3.53 16.41
N HIS A 64 20.52 3.51 17.22
CA HIS A 64 19.46 2.52 17.10
C HIS A 64 18.77 2.62 15.73
N TRP A 65 18.41 3.83 15.31
CA TRP A 65 17.72 4.06 14.04
C TRP A 65 18.55 3.64 12.81
N LEU A 66 19.88 3.85 12.81
CA LEU A 66 20.78 3.39 11.74
C LEU A 66 20.87 1.86 11.68
N ARG A 67 20.79 1.18 12.82
CA ARG A 67 20.87 -0.29 12.92
C ARG A 67 19.53 -0.99 12.72
N ALA A 68 18.43 -0.25 12.81
CA ALA A 68 17.10 -0.77 12.62
C ALA A 68 16.99 -1.51 11.29
N HIS A 69 16.38 -2.70 11.33
CA HIS A 69 16.17 -3.51 10.15
C HIS A 69 15.21 -2.79 9.20
N ARG A 70 15.58 -2.72 7.92
CA ARG A 70 14.75 -2.22 6.83
C ARG A 70 14.64 -3.34 5.80
N ALA A 71 13.47 -3.95 5.71
CA ALA A 71 13.22 -4.98 4.73
C ALA A 71 13.02 -4.35 3.34
N ASP A 72 13.55 -4.99 2.30
CA ASP A 72 13.13 -4.70 0.93
C ASP A 72 11.69 -5.19 0.78
N ALA A 73 10.76 -4.24 0.85
CA ALA A 73 9.33 -4.50 0.87
C ALA A 73 8.66 -3.88 -0.36
N GLU A 74 7.55 -4.51 -0.75
CA GLU A 74 6.65 -4.04 -1.81
C GLU A 74 6.21 -2.58 -1.58
N PRO A 75 5.77 -1.88 -2.65
CA PRO A 75 5.34 -0.49 -2.55
C PRO A 75 4.25 -0.28 -1.49
N GLY A 76 4.37 0.83 -0.77
CA GLY A 76 3.41 1.24 0.26
C GLY A 76 3.64 0.65 1.65
N LEU A 77 4.57 -0.29 1.82
CA LEU A 77 4.90 -0.80 3.16
C LEU A 77 5.93 0.09 3.85
N TRP A 78 5.65 0.42 5.10
CA TRP A 78 6.60 1.05 6.01
C TRP A 78 7.72 0.07 6.33
N ARG A 79 8.97 0.38 5.95
CA ARG A 79 10.09 -0.56 6.01
C ARG A 79 10.81 -0.59 7.35
N TYR A 80 10.80 0.53 8.07
CA TYR A 80 11.50 0.66 9.36
C TYR A 80 10.93 -0.34 10.38
N GLU A 81 11.77 -1.26 10.84
CA GLU A 81 11.46 -2.36 11.76
C GLU A 81 10.36 -3.32 11.25
N TYR A 82 10.09 -3.33 9.95
CA TYR A 82 9.10 -4.23 9.37
C TYR A 82 9.55 -5.69 9.45
N ARG A 83 8.66 -6.55 9.96
CA ARG A 83 8.83 -7.99 9.96
C ARG A 83 7.62 -8.64 9.30
N PRO A 84 7.80 -9.36 8.17
CA PRO A 84 6.70 -10.04 7.51
C PRO A 84 5.99 -10.96 8.48
N ARG A 85 4.65 -10.87 8.53
CA ARG A 85 3.87 -11.84 9.29
C ARG A 85 4.05 -13.21 8.64
N PRO A 86 4.43 -14.27 9.39
CA PRO A 86 4.48 -15.61 8.82
C PRO A 86 3.10 -15.93 8.25
N THR A 87 3.06 -16.37 6.99
CA THR A 87 1.83 -16.73 6.27
C THR A 87 1.18 -17.95 6.93
N GLY A 88 0.44 -17.69 8.00
CA GLY A 88 -0.31 -18.71 8.74
C GLY A 88 -1.47 -19.23 7.89
N GLY A 89 -1.28 -20.44 7.37
CA GLY A 89 -2.24 -21.39 6.80
C GLY A 89 -3.69 -20.95 6.64
N SER A 90 -4.05 -20.47 5.45
CA SER A 90 -5.45 -20.40 5.00
C SER A 90 -6.06 -21.77 4.66
N ASP A 91 -5.31 -22.87 4.82
CA ASP A 91 -5.74 -24.24 4.49
C ASP A 91 -5.34 -25.27 5.57
N GLU A 92 -5.35 -24.88 6.85
CA GLU A 92 -5.20 -25.88 7.90
C GLU A 92 -6.44 -26.78 7.98
N VAL A 93 -6.33 -27.98 7.39
CA VAL A 93 -7.33 -29.05 7.47
C VAL A 93 -7.70 -29.24 8.96
N PRO A 94 -8.97 -29.06 9.35
CA PRO A 94 -9.35 -29.10 10.76
C PRO A 94 -9.05 -30.49 11.35
N THR A 95 -8.55 -30.55 12.60
CA THR A 95 -8.08 -31.80 13.26
C THR A 95 -9.11 -32.93 13.22
N ARG A 96 -10.41 -32.60 13.31
CA ARG A 96 -11.50 -33.56 13.13
C ARG A 96 -11.49 -34.26 11.76
N ALA A 97 -11.17 -33.55 10.69
CA ALA A 97 -11.11 -34.13 9.34
C ALA A 97 -9.91 -35.09 9.20
N LEU A 98 -8.78 -34.79 9.85
CA LEU A 98 -7.62 -35.68 9.88
C LEU A 98 -7.90 -36.98 10.66
N VAL A 99 -8.53 -36.90 11.83
CA VAL A 99 -8.90 -38.08 12.64
C VAL A 99 -9.87 -38.99 11.89
N VAL A 100 -10.80 -38.39 11.14
CA VAL A 100 -11.83 -39.12 10.40
C VAL A 100 -11.26 -39.77 9.15
N GLY A 101 -10.41 -39.06 8.41
CA GLY A 101 -9.67 -39.63 7.28
C GLY A 101 -8.82 -40.83 7.71
N ALA A 102 -8.17 -40.72 8.86
CA ALA A 102 -7.42 -41.81 9.49
C ALA A 102 -8.33 -43.00 9.85
N LEU A 103 -9.46 -42.77 10.51
CA LEU A 103 -10.39 -43.84 10.91
C LEU A 103 -11.01 -44.56 9.70
N ILE A 104 -11.40 -43.82 8.66
CA ILE A 104 -11.90 -44.39 7.39
C ILE A 104 -10.81 -45.25 6.74
N SER A 105 -9.55 -44.79 6.72
CA SER A 105 -8.45 -45.57 6.14
C SER A 105 -8.20 -46.89 6.88
N ILE A 106 -8.41 -46.94 8.21
CA ILE A 106 -8.35 -48.18 9.00
C ILE A 106 -9.50 -49.11 8.61
N VAL A 107 -10.74 -48.61 8.55
CA VAL A 107 -11.90 -49.45 8.19
C VAL A 107 -11.75 -50.02 6.78
N CYS A 108 -11.31 -49.20 5.81
CA CYS A 108 -11.00 -49.67 4.46
C CYS A 108 -9.87 -50.70 4.45
N GLY A 109 -8.82 -50.51 5.26
CA GLY A 109 -7.73 -51.47 5.41
C GLY A 109 -8.20 -52.81 6.00
N ILE A 110 -9.01 -52.77 7.07
CA ILE A 110 -9.59 -53.98 7.68
C ILE A 110 -10.50 -54.70 6.69
N PHE A 111 -11.32 -53.98 5.94
CA PHE A 111 -12.19 -54.56 4.93
C PHE A 111 -11.39 -55.21 3.79
N ALA A 112 -10.38 -54.52 3.25
CA ALA A 112 -9.52 -55.06 2.22
C ALA A 112 -8.73 -56.29 2.71
N TRP A 113 -8.27 -56.27 3.96
CA TRP A 113 -7.62 -57.41 4.59
C TRP A 113 -8.58 -58.59 4.78
N ALA A 114 -9.82 -58.34 5.23
CA ALA A 114 -10.84 -59.38 5.41
C ALA A 114 -11.22 -60.04 4.08
N VAL A 115 -11.35 -59.26 3.00
CA VAL A 115 -11.60 -59.79 1.66
C VAL A 115 -10.41 -60.64 1.18
N TRP A 116 -9.18 -60.17 1.42
CA TRP A 116 -7.96 -60.92 1.09
C TRP A 116 -7.83 -62.22 1.89
N SER A 117 -8.10 -62.20 3.19
CA SER A 117 -7.95 -63.35 4.08
C SER A 117 -8.98 -64.46 3.84
N THR A 118 -10.11 -64.15 3.21
CA THR A 118 -11.25 -65.08 3.03
C THR A 118 -11.17 -65.85 1.69
N ASP A 119 -10.10 -65.69 0.89
CA ASP A 119 -9.95 -66.33 -0.43
C ASP A 119 -11.09 -66.07 -1.43
N TYR A 120 -11.80 -64.96 -1.24
CA TYR A 120 -13.01 -64.67 -2.03
C TYR A 120 -12.71 -64.42 -3.51
N ILE A 121 -11.47 -64.03 -3.85
CA ILE A 121 -11.03 -63.78 -5.22
C ILE A 121 -10.11 -64.91 -5.67
N ALA A 122 -10.60 -65.80 -6.55
CA ALA A 122 -9.86 -66.98 -7.00
C ALA A 122 -8.48 -66.68 -7.63
N VAL A 123 -8.27 -65.46 -8.13
CA VAL A 123 -7.06 -65.00 -8.81
C VAL A 123 -5.96 -64.56 -7.83
N GLN A 124 -6.25 -64.36 -6.54
CA GLN A 124 -5.30 -63.75 -5.61
C GLN A 124 -4.05 -64.59 -5.31
N ARG A 125 -4.14 -65.91 -5.49
CA ARG A 125 -3.00 -66.84 -5.28
C ARG A 125 -2.22 -67.14 -6.56
N LEU A 126 -2.63 -66.59 -7.72
CA LEU A 126 -1.96 -66.85 -9.00
C LEU A 126 -0.48 -66.41 -8.97
N PRO A 127 -0.13 -65.20 -8.50
CA PRO A 127 1.26 -64.76 -8.47
C PRO A 127 2.12 -65.68 -7.60
N LEU A 128 1.61 -66.07 -6.43
CA LEU A 128 2.29 -66.99 -5.52
C LEU A 128 2.52 -68.37 -6.17
N LYS A 129 1.53 -68.91 -6.87
CA LYS A 129 1.63 -70.20 -7.59
C LYS A 129 2.52 -70.13 -8.83
N LEU A 130 2.69 -68.96 -9.43
CA LEU A 130 3.57 -68.74 -10.59
C LEU A 130 5.05 -68.75 -10.21
N PHE A 131 5.37 -68.22 -9.02
CA PHE A 131 6.74 -68.11 -8.51
C PHE A 131 7.17 -69.26 -7.57
N THR A 132 6.29 -70.23 -7.28
CA THR A 132 6.60 -71.39 -6.43
C THR A 132 6.39 -72.72 -7.17
N PRO A 133 7.20 -73.77 -6.91
CA PRO A 133 7.05 -75.07 -7.56
C PRO A 133 5.64 -75.66 -7.35
N SER A 134 5.05 -76.22 -8.41
CA SER A 134 3.67 -76.75 -8.35
C SER A 134 3.50 -77.91 -7.35
N ASP A 135 4.57 -78.63 -7.02
CA ASP A 135 4.59 -79.74 -6.07
C ASP A 135 4.34 -79.30 -4.62
N TRP A 136 4.54 -78.01 -4.30
CA TRP A 136 4.32 -77.47 -2.95
C TRP A 136 2.84 -77.36 -2.56
N TRP A 137 1.95 -77.42 -3.56
CA TRP A 137 0.52 -77.20 -3.39
C TRP A 137 -0.32 -78.46 -3.64
N ARG A 138 0.31 -79.63 -3.86
CA ARG A 138 -0.38 -80.93 -3.98
C ARG A 138 -0.46 -81.61 -2.61
N GLY A 139 -1.67 -81.89 -2.12
CA GLY A 139 -1.89 -82.51 -0.81
C GLY A 139 -1.82 -81.50 0.35
N GLU A 140 -1.50 -81.96 1.57
CA GLU A 140 -1.32 -81.06 2.72
C GLU A 140 -0.09 -80.15 2.48
N PRO A 141 -0.22 -78.82 2.60
CA PRO A 141 0.87 -77.90 2.32
C PRO A 141 2.02 -78.10 3.31
N GLY A 142 3.19 -78.49 2.77
CA GLY A 142 4.44 -78.62 3.52
C GLY A 142 4.97 -77.27 4.03
N GLN A 143 5.99 -77.32 4.90
CA GLN A 143 6.61 -76.13 5.50
C GLN A 143 7.05 -75.04 4.48
N PRO A 144 7.62 -75.38 3.31
CA PRO A 144 7.99 -74.37 2.30
C PRO A 144 6.78 -73.60 1.76
N ALA A 145 5.65 -74.30 1.53
CA ALA A 145 4.41 -73.71 1.03
C ALA A 145 3.75 -72.76 2.06
N ARG A 146 3.80 -73.14 3.34
CA ARG A 146 3.30 -72.29 4.45
C ARG A 146 4.15 -71.04 4.63
N THR A 147 5.48 -71.17 4.52
CA THR A 147 6.41 -70.05 4.60
C THR A 147 6.22 -69.09 3.43
N ALA A 148 6.09 -69.60 2.20
CA ALA A 148 5.84 -68.77 1.01
C ALA A 148 4.48 -68.05 1.07
N SER A 149 3.41 -68.73 1.53
CA SER A 149 2.11 -68.09 1.80
C SER A 149 2.22 -66.97 2.84
N ALA A 150 2.96 -67.22 3.93
CA ALA A 150 3.15 -66.23 4.98
C ALA A 150 3.88 -64.99 4.44
N VAL A 151 4.97 -65.16 3.69
CA VAL A 151 5.71 -64.05 3.06
C VAL A 151 4.83 -63.26 2.08
N TYR A 152 4.03 -63.93 1.27
CA TYR A 152 3.15 -63.27 0.29
C TYR A 152 2.05 -62.43 0.97
N ASN A 153 1.37 -62.99 1.96
CA ASN A 153 0.36 -62.26 2.73
C ASN A 153 0.98 -61.08 3.50
N SER A 154 2.24 -61.22 3.93
CA SER A 154 2.98 -60.18 4.63
C SER A 154 3.31 -59.00 3.74
N LEU A 155 3.73 -59.29 2.49
CA LEU A 155 4.02 -58.26 1.50
C LEU A 155 2.75 -57.47 1.16
N PHE A 156 1.63 -58.16 0.96
CA PHE A 156 0.34 -57.51 0.71
C PHE A 156 -0.11 -56.65 1.90
N ALA A 157 0.01 -57.15 3.13
CA ALA A 157 -0.30 -56.39 4.33
C ALA A 157 0.56 -55.11 4.45
N ALA A 158 1.86 -55.19 4.12
CA ALA A 158 2.76 -54.04 4.13
C ALA A 158 2.37 -52.98 3.09
N VAL A 159 2.02 -53.40 1.87
CA VAL A 159 1.53 -52.49 0.82
C VAL A 159 0.21 -51.84 1.23
N LEU A 160 -0.70 -52.60 1.84
CA LEU A 160 -1.99 -52.11 2.32
C LEU A 160 -1.81 -51.08 3.44
N ILE A 161 -0.95 -51.35 4.42
CA ILE A 161 -0.63 -50.40 5.50
C ILE A 161 -0.02 -49.12 4.93
N TYR A 162 0.88 -49.22 3.95
CA TYR A 162 1.48 -48.06 3.29
C TYR A 162 0.42 -47.21 2.57
N PHE A 163 -0.47 -47.83 1.80
CA PHE A 163 -1.55 -47.12 1.11
C PHE A 163 -2.56 -46.49 2.08
N CYS A 164 -3.01 -47.23 3.10
CA CYS A 164 -3.88 -46.70 4.16
C CYS A 164 -3.21 -45.56 4.93
N GLY A 165 -1.90 -45.67 5.20
CA GLY A 165 -1.06 -44.64 5.81
C GLY A 165 -1.06 -43.33 5.02
N ARG A 166 -0.95 -43.44 3.69
CA ARG A 166 -0.94 -42.29 2.78
C ARG A 166 -2.34 -41.71 2.57
N LEU A 167 -3.35 -42.55 2.35
CA LEU A 167 -4.75 -42.13 2.16
C LEU A 167 -5.34 -41.45 3.39
N GLY A 168 -5.03 -41.94 4.59
CA GLY A 168 -5.50 -41.37 5.86
C GLY A 168 -4.73 -40.14 6.35
N ASN A 169 -3.70 -39.70 5.62
CA ASN A 169 -2.81 -38.60 6.00
C ASN A 169 -2.25 -38.73 7.43
N TRP A 170 -1.89 -39.96 7.81
CA TRP A 170 -1.36 -40.32 9.13
C TRP A 170 -0.12 -39.53 9.57
N PRO A 171 0.82 -39.15 8.67
CA PRO A 171 1.95 -38.30 9.05
C PRO A 171 1.54 -36.91 9.57
N ALA A 172 0.51 -36.30 8.97
CA ALA A 172 -0.02 -35.00 9.41
C ALA A 172 -0.74 -35.14 10.76
N LEU A 173 -1.49 -36.24 10.95
CA LEU A 173 -2.16 -36.54 12.21
C LEU A 173 -1.16 -36.79 13.35
N TYR A 174 -0.08 -37.55 13.08
CA TYR A 174 0.98 -37.84 14.05
C TYR A 174 1.72 -36.57 14.46
N ARG A 175 2.04 -35.68 13.49
CA ARG A 175 2.65 -34.38 13.80
C ARG A 175 1.78 -33.57 14.76
N ARG A 176 0.48 -33.48 14.48
CA ARG A 176 -0.44 -32.64 15.26
C ARG A 176 -0.81 -33.20 16.64
N LEU A 177 -0.97 -34.53 16.76
CA LEU A 177 -1.36 -35.17 18.02
C LEU A 177 -0.17 -35.46 18.95
N VAL A 178 1.02 -35.69 18.37
CA VAL A 178 2.21 -36.10 19.12
C VAL A 178 3.28 -35.00 19.12
N LEU A 179 3.72 -34.53 17.95
CA LEU A 179 4.88 -33.64 17.83
C LEU A 179 4.62 -32.19 18.28
N ASP A 180 3.42 -31.66 18.03
CA ASP A 180 3.06 -30.27 18.36
C ASP A 180 2.74 -30.07 19.87
N ARG A 181 2.77 -31.16 20.66
CA ARG A 181 2.53 -31.06 22.12
C ARG A 181 3.79 -30.61 22.87
N PRO A 182 3.68 -29.70 23.85
CA PRO A 182 4.79 -29.39 24.74
C PRO A 182 5.19 -30.62 25.56
N GLN A 183 6.45 -30.70 25.99
CA GLN A 183 6.89 -31.72 26.96
C GLN A 183 6.21 -31.46 28.31
N PRO A 184 5.81 -32.50 29.07
CA PRO A 184 5.99 -33.94 28.85
C PRO A 184 4.92 -34.60 27.97
N GLY A 185 3.91 -33.85 27.50
CA GLY A 185 2.79 -34.37 26.71
C GLY A 185 3.21 -35.09 25.43
N ARG A 186 4.26 -34.62 24.74
CA ARG A 186 4.85 -35.29 23.57
C ARG A 186 5.37 -36.69 23.89
N ALA A 187 6.07 -36.84 25.02
CA ALA A 187 6.68 -38.11 25.42
C ALA A 187 5.60 -39.16 25.75
N LEU A 188 4.56 -38.74 26.47
CA LEU A 188 3.44 -39.60 26.84
C LEU A 188 2.59 -39.98 25.62
N ALA A 189 2.31 -39.04 24.72
CA ALA A 189 1.58 -39.32 23.48
C ALA A 189 2.35 -40.26 22.56
N ALA A 190 3.67 -40.08 22.43
CA ALA A 190 4.53 -41.01 21.69
C ALA A 190 4.57 -42.40 22.34
N ALA A 191 4.56 -42.49 23.67
CA ALA A 191 4.55 -43.76 24.41
C ALA A 191 3.24 -44.52 24.22
N LEU A 192 2.10 -43.84 24.38
CA LEU A 192 0.79 -44.45 24.14
C LEU A 192 0.64 -44.91 22.68
N THR A 193 1.11 -44.11 21.72
CA THR A 193 1.05 -44.48 20.29
C THR A 193 1.96 -45.68 20.00
N GLY A 194 3.19 -45.70 20.53
CA GLY A 194 4.11 -46.82 20.37
C GLY A 194 3.59 -48.10 21.03
N LEU A 195 3.01 -48.01 22.23
CA LEU A 195 2.43 -49.15 22.93
C LEU A 195 1.19 -49.70 22.21
N LEU A 196 0.35 -48.82 21.63
CA LEU A 196 -0.76 -49.22 20.78
C LEU A 196 -0.26 -49.96 19.53
N VAL A 197 0.81 -49.48 18.88
CA VAL A 197 1.40 -50.16 17.71
C VAL A 197 1.95 -51.52 18.10
N VAL A 198 2.69 -51.63 19.22
CA VAL A 198 3.18 -52.92 19.74
C VAL A 198 2.01 -53.87 20.02
N TRP A 199 0.96 -53.39 20.69
CA TRP A 199 -0.22 -54.19 20.99
C TRP A 199 -0.92 -54.68 19.71
N ILE A 200 -1.14 -53.81 18.72
CA ILE A 200 -1.76 -54.20 17.44
C ILE A 200 -0.90 -55.24 16.71
N VAL A 201 0.42 -55.04 16.65
CA VAL A 201 1.33 -55.95 15.94
C VAL A 201 1.46 -57.30 16.64
N LEU A 202 1.59 -57.34 17.96
CA LEU A 202 1.81 -58.58 18.72
C LEU A 202 0.51 -59.31 19.09
N ALA A 203 -0.58 -58.60 19.39
CA ALA A 203 -1.81 -59.22 19.90
C ALA A 203 -2.78 -59.65 18.79
N THR A 204 -2.82 -58.94 17.66
CA THR A 204 -3.92 -59.10 16.70
C THR A 204 -3.64 -60.07 15.55
N ASN A 205 -2.43 -60.67 15.48
CA ASN A 205 -1.99 -61.52 14.36
C ASN A 205 -2.30 -60.92 12.95
N LEU A 206 -2.45 -59.60 12.88
CA LEU A 206 -2.95 -58.88 11.70
C LEU A 206 -1.91 -58.84 10.57
N LEU A 207 -0.68 -59.20 10.91
CA LEU A 207 0.51 -59.00 10.12
C LEU A 207 1.30 -60.32 10.09
N PRO A 208 1.11 -61.15 9.04
CA PRO A 208 1.74 -62.46 8.95
C PRO A 208 3.28 -62.42 8.81
N PHE A 209 3.89 -61.23 8.75
CA PHE A 209 5.34 -61.07 8.61
C PHE A 209 6.07 -61.67 9.80
N PHE A 210 5.43 -61.67 10.97
CA PHE A 210 5.99 -62.18 12.20
C PHE A 210 6.21 -63.69 12.12
N TYR A 211 5.23 -64.43 11.60
CA TYR A 211 5.35 -65.87 11.40
C TYR A 211 6.37 -66.20 10.30
N ALA A 212 6.43 -65.41 9.23
CA ALA A 212 7.44 -65.58 8.19
C ALA A 212 8.87 -65.36 8.73
N ALA A 213 9.09 -64.29 9.51
CA ALA A 213 10.39 -64.01 10.14
C ALA A 213 10.74 -65.06 11.20
N LEU A 214 9.78 -65.48 12.02
CA LEU A 214 9.97 -66.53 13.02
C LEU A 214 10.33 -67.88 12.39
N HIS A 215 9.68 -68.26 11.29
CA HIS A 215 10.00 -69.48 10.53
C HIS A 215 11.34 -69.39 9.76
N LEU A 216 11.77 -68.18 9.41
CA LEU A 216 13.06 -67.94 8.74
C LEU A 216 14.24 -67.89 9.73
N LEU A 217 14.05 -67.28 10.92
CA LEU A 217 15.10 -67.11 11.92
C LEU A 217 15.28 -68.32 12.84
N VAL A 218 14.24 -69.14 13.04
CA VAL A 218 14.28 -70.26 13.99
C VAL A 218 14.25 -71.60 13.25
N PRO A 219 15.38 -72.33 13.19
CA PRO A 219 15.42 -73.68 12.63
C PRO A 219 14.45 -74.60 13.40
N VAL A 220 13.67 -75.41 12.68
CA VAL A 220 12.68 -76.35 13.26
C VAL A 220 13.31 -77.35 14.25
N SER A 221 14.63 -77.55 14.18
CA SER A 221 15.40 -78.35 15.14
C SER A 221 15.40 -77.79 16.56
N VAL A 222 15.26 -76.47 16.74
CA VAL A 222 15.21 -75.80 18.06
C VAL A 222 13.79 -75.85 18.63
N LEU A 223 12.74 -75.80 17.79
CA LEU A 223 11.35 -75.92 18.23
C LEU A 223 10.93 -77.36 18.60
N ARG A 224 11.66 -78.39 18.15
CA ARG A 224 11.45 -79.80 18.56
C ARG A 224 12.27 -80.22 19.78
N GLY A 225 13.11 -79.33 20.31
CA GLY A 225 13.91 -79.56 21.51
C GLY A 225 13.11 -79.37 22.81
N ASP A 226 13.83 -79.23 23.92
CA ASP A 226 13.26 -79.04 25.26
C ASP A 226 12.24 -77.87 25.27
N PRO A 227 10.97 -78.11 25.68
CA PRO A 227 9.93 -77.08 25.70
C PRO A 227 10.29 -75.84 26.53
N GLY A 228 11.17 -75.97 27.53
CA GLY A 228 11.66 -74.82 28.30
C GLY A 228 12.50 -73.85 27.46
N VAL A 229 13.37 -74.38 26.59
CA VAL A 229 14.25 -73.57 25.72
C VAL A 229 13.44 -72.88 24.62
N ALA A 230 12.46 -73.59 24.05
CA ALA A 230 11.58 -73.02 23.03
C ALA A 230 10.75 -71.83 23.58
N ALA A 231 10.27 -71.92 24.82
CA ALA A 231 9.51 -70.85 25.46
C ALA A 231 10.39 -69.60 25.71
N VAL A 232 11.61 -69.78 26.22
CA VAL A 232 12.54 -68.68 26.50
C VAL A 232 12.96 -67.97 25.21
N VAL A 233 13.27 -68.73 24.15
CA VAL A 233 13.61 -68.18 22.83
C VAL A 233 12.43 -67.40 22.24
N GLY A 234 11.21 -67.93 22.36
CA GLY A 234 10.00 -67.22 21.94
C GLY A 234 9.84 -65.87 22.64
N VAL A 235 9.90 -65.85 23.97
CA VAL A 235 9.78 -64.61 24.78
C VAL A 235 10.88 -63.60 24.43
N ALA A 236 12.13 -64.05 24.25
CA ALA A 236 13.24 -63.18 23.87
C ALA A 236 13.03 -62.51 22.50
N ILE A 237 12.50 -63.26 21.52
CA ILE A 237 12.19 -62.74 20.18
C ILE A 237 11.05 -61.70 20.25
N TYR A 238 9.98 -61.98 20.99
CA TYR A 238 8.89 -61.02 21.20
C TYR A 238 9.38 -59.74 21.88
N ALA A 239 10.25 -59.86 22.89
CA ALA A 239 10.84 -58.70 23.59
C ALA A 239 11.75 -57.86 22.66
N LEU A 240 12.56 -58.51 21.82
CA LEU A 240 13.43 -57.82 20.85
C LEU A 240 12.59 -57.04 19.83
N ILE A 241 11.52 -57.65 19.33
CA ILE A 241 10.63 -57.02 18.34
C ILE A 241 9.85 -55.86 18.96
N ALA A 242 9.30 -56.03 20.17
CA ALA A 242 8.64 -54.94 20.89
C ALA A 242 9.59 -53.75 21.11
N THR A 243 10.86 -54.02 21.43
CA THR A 243 11.89 -52.99 21.60
C THR A 243 12.20 -52.28 20.28
N ALA A 244 12.35 -53.02 19.18
CA ALA A 244 12.59 -52.45 17.86
C ALA A 244 11.42 -51.55 17.38
N LEU A 245 10.18 -51.96 17.65
CA LEU A 245 8.98 -51.18 17.31
C LEU A 245 8.83 -49.91 18.17
N LEU A 246 9.25 -49.95 19.44
CA LEU A 246 9.18 -48.78 20.34
C LEU A 246 10.28 -47.75 20.09
N TRP A 247 11.43 -48.18 19.57
CA TRP A 247 12.59 -47.31 19.33
C TRP A 247 12.30 -46.01 18.54
N PRO A 248 11.59 -46.03 17.38
CA PRO A 248 11.29 -44.80 16.65
C PRO A 248 10.38 -43.85 17.44
N PHE A 249 9.45 -44.37 18.24
CA PHE A 249 8.56 -43.57 19.09
C PHE A 249 9.29 -42.98 20.30
N ALA A 250 10.27 -43.70 20.86
CA ALA A 250 11.15 -43.18 21.90
C ALA A 250 12.01 -42.00 21.40
N ARG A 251 12.46 -42.08 20.14
CA ARG A 251 13.23 -41.02 19.48
C ARG A 251 12.39 -39.77 19.22
N THR A 252 11.19 -39.92 18.67
CA THR A 252 10.28 -38.78 18.39
C THR A 252 9.68 -38.18 19.67
N GLY A 253 9.46 -39.00 20.70
CA GLY A 253 9.00 -38.57 22.03
C GLY A 253 10.05 -37.78 22.81
N GLY A 254 11.33 -37.87 22.43
CA GLY A 254 12.44 -37.21 23.13
C GLY A 254 12.70 -37.78 24.52
N TRP A 255 12.48 -39.08 24.75
CA TRP A 255 12.57 -39.68 26.10
C TRP A 255 13.97 -39.60 26.71
N LEU A 256 15.02 -39.55 25.87
CA LEU A 256 16.40 -39.28 26.29
C LEU A 256 16.62 -37.85 26.85
N GLN A 257 15.76 -36.90 26.49
CA GLN A 257 15.80 -35.54 27.05
C GLN A 257 15.12 -35.47 28.42
N LEU A 258 14.11 -36.32 28.67
CA LEU A 258 13.46 -36.46 29.98
C LEU A 258 14.35 -37.17 31.02
N SER A 259 15.21 -38.10 30.58
CA SER A 259 16.16 -38.80 31.47
C SER A 259 17.42 -37.99 31.80
N ARG A 260 17.64 -36.86 31.12
CA ARG A 260 18.66 -35.88 31.50
C ARG A 260 18.06 -34.94 32.56
N LYS A 261 18.58 -34.97 33.79
CA LYS A 261 18.24 -34.01 34.86
C LYS A 261 18.33 -32.57 34.32
N PRO A 262 17.43 -31.64 34.72
CA PRO A 262 17.55 -30.25 34.32
C PRO A 262 18.87 -29.68 34.84
N GLY A 263 19.79 -29.37 33.94
CA GLY A 263 20.91 -28.47 34.25
C GLY A 263 20.36 -27.05 34.51
N PRO A 264 21.10 -26.19 35.22
CA PRO A 264 20.68 -24.82 35.46
C PRO A 264 20.33 -24.14 34.14
N ALA A 265 19.24 -23.39 34.14
CA ALA A 265 18.63 -22.79 32.97
C ALA A 265 19.69 -22.10 32.09
N VAL A 266 20.03 -22.75 30.99
CA VAL A 266 20.64 -22.06 29.85
C VAL A 266 19.59 -21.05 29.41
N ALA A 267 19.98 -19.78 29.40
CA ALA A 267 19.19 -18.69 28.86
C ALA A 267 18.55 -19.11 27.53
N PRO A 268 17.34 -18.62 27.20
CA PRO A 268 16.66 -18.98 25.97
C PRO A 268 17.64 -18.89 24.79
N PRO A 269 17.60 -19.84 23.84
CA PRO A 269 18.51 -19.80 22.71
C PRO A 269 18.35 -18.44 22.06
N GLU A 270 19.41 -17.64 22.15
CA GLU A 270 19.61 -16.53 21.22
C GLU A 270 19.34 -17.12 19.85
N THR A 271 18.37 -16.49 19.21
CA THR A 271 17.90 -16.76 17.87
C THR A 271 19.07 -17.21 17.01
N GLU A 272 19.02 -18.45 16.52
CA GLU A 272 19.98 -18.97 15.56
C GLU A 272 20.25 -17.89 14.51
N THR A 273 21.48 -17.38 14.54
CA THR A 273 22.16 -16.73 13.43
C THR A 273 21.30 -15.72 12.67
N GLY A 274 21.30 -14.48 13.16
CA GLY A 274 21.26 -13.35 12.24
C GLY A 274 22.33 -13.54 11.14
N PRO A 275 22.09 -13.09 9.90
CA PRO A 275 23.11 -13.11 8.85
C PRO A 275 24.38 -12.39 9.37
N GLU A 276 25.55 -12.82 8.88
CA GLU A 276 26.92 -12.37 9.23
C GLU A 276 27.04 -10.96 9.83
N PRO A 277 28.02 -10.68 10.72
CA PRO A 277 28.18 -9.37 11.35
C PRO A 277 28.25 -8.26 10.28
N ARG A 278 27.09 -7.71 9.97
CA ARG A 278 26.90 -6.64 9.01
C ARG A 278 27.65 -5.47 9.62
N GLU A 279 28.65 -4.96 8.91
CA GLU A 279 29.45 -3.82 9.37
C GLU A 279 28.52 -2.75 9.94
N ASP A 280 28.80 -2.29 11.18
CA ASP A 280 27.92 -1.38 11.92
C ASP A 280 27.64 -0.14 11.06
N PRO A 281 26.38 0.12 10.65
CA PRO A 281 26.06 1.26 9.79
C PRO A 281 26.49 2.60 10.39
N ALA A 282 26.56 2.70 11.73
CA ALA A 282 27.06 3.88 12.44
C ALA A 282 28.57 4.14 12.22
N GLY A 283 29.32 3.16 11.72
CA GLY A 283 30.73 3.28 11.35
C GLY A 283 30.99 3.80 9.94
N TRP A 284 29.94 4.15 9.18
CA TRP A 284 30.00 4.67 7.82
C TRP A 284 30.86 3.81 6.87
N PRO A 285 30.54 2.52 6.71
CA PRO A 285 31.37 1.57 5.95
C PRO A 285 31.59 1.98 4.49
N ARG A 286 30.61 2.62 3.85
CA ARG A 286 30.74 3.16 2.48
C ARG A 286 31.89 4.17 2.34
N LEU A 287 32.02 5.11 3.29
CA LEU A 287 33.12 6.08 3.30
C LEU A 287 34.47 5.42 3.53
N ARG A 288 34.52 4.42 4.41
CA ARG A 288 35.74 3.65 4.68
C ARG A 288 36.19 2.84 3.47
N ALA A 289 35.26 2.15 2.80
CA ALA A 289 35.51 1.39 1.58
C ALA A 289 36.04 2.28 0.45
N ALA A 290 35.60 3.55 0.39
CA ALA A 290 36.09 4.54 -0.55
C ALA A 290 37.43 5.19 -0.15
N GLY A 291 38.11 4.68 0.88
CA GLY A 291 39.43 5.17 1.30
C GLY A 291 39.39 6.46 2.11
N GLN A 292 38.26 6.82 2.72
CA GLN A 292 38.11 8.03 3.56
C GLN A 292 37.84 7.68 5.04
N PRO A 293 38.73 6.92 5.73
CA PRO A 293 38.50 6.50 7.10
C PRO A 293 38.45 7.67 8.09
N GLY A 294 39.22 8.75 7.86
CA GLY A 294 39.24 9.92 8.75
C GLY A 294 37.89 10.66 8.81
N ALA A 295 37.24 10.83 7.66
CA ALA A 295 35.89 11.41 7.61
C ALA A 295 34.85 10.47 8.25
N ALA A 296 34.96 9.16 8.02
CA ALA A 296 34.10 8.16 8.65
C ALA A 296 34.24 8.15 10.19
N ASP A 297 35.46 8.24 10.72
CA ASP A 297 35.74 8.28 12.16
C ASP A 297 35.20 9.56 12.80
N ARG A 298 35.36 10.70 12.12
CA ARG A 298 34.78 11.98 12.55
C ARG A 298 33.27 11.88 12.68
N LEU A 299 32.58 11.32 11.68
CA LEU A 299 31.13 11.16 11.71
C LEU A 299 30.67 10.11 12.74
N ALA A 300 31.38 9.00 12.88
CA ALA A 300 31.10 8.00 13.91
C ALA A 300 31.21 8.60 15.33
N ALA A 301 32.17 9.49 15.57
CA ALA A 301 32.29 10.23 16.83
C ALA A 301 31.15 11.24 17.05
N GLU A 302 30.61 11.83 15.99
CA GLU A 302 29.42 12.70 16.06
C GLU A 302 28.14 11.88 16.36
N VAL A 303 28.01 10.66 15.80
CA VAL A 303 26.90 9.74 16.13
C VAL A 303 27.00 9.30 17.59
N ALA A 304 28.19 8.89 18.04
CA ALA A 304 28.42 8.48 19.42
C ALA A 304 28.23 9.63 20.43
N GLY A 305 28.43 10.87 20.00
CA GLY A 305 28.20 12.07 20.79
C GLY A 305 26.79 12.66 20.69
N GLU A 306 25.84 11.95 20.05
CA GLU A 306 24.44 12.39 19.86
C GLU A 306 24.30 13.77 19.18
N ARG A 307 25.27 14.15 18.34
CA ARG A 307 25.27 15.44 17.63
C ARG A 307 24.69 15.36 16.23
N LEU A 308 24.61 14.16 15.64
CA LEU A 308 23.95 13.89 14.36
C LEU A 308 22.47 13.60 14.59
N ASN A 309 21.60 14.10 13.72
CA ASN A 309 20.20 13.69 13.60
C ASN A 309 19.98 12.82 12.33
N ASP A 310 18.76 12.33 12.13
CA ASP A 310 18.37 11.55 10.96
C ASP A 310 18.47 12.33 9.64
N VAL A 311 18.15 13.62 9.65
CA VAL A 311 18.26 14.53 8.49
C VAL A 311 19.72 14.68 8.06
N ASP A 312 20.63 14.87 9.01
CA ASP A 312 22.05 14.98 8.76
C ASP A 312 22.62 13.69 8.20
N CYS A 313 22.20 12.53 8.74
CA CYS A 313 22.59 11.22 8.20
C CYS A 313 22.15 11.09 6.73
N ALA A 314 20.90 11.43 6.41
CA ALA A 314 20.39 11.41 5.04
C ALA A 314 21.11 12.43 4.14
N ARG A 315 21.44 13.62 4.67
CA ARG A 315 22.16 14.68 3.96
C ARG A 315 23.58 14.27 3.59
N ILE A 316 24.32 13.72 4.55
CA ILE A 316 25.70 13.27 4.35
C ILE A 316 25.74 12.08 3.39
N ASP A 317 24.82 11.12 3.54
CA ASP A 317 24.70 10.00 2.59
C ASP A 317 24.40 10.51 1.17
N HIS A 318 23.51 11.50 1.01
CA HIS A 318 23.24 12.07 -0.31
C HIS A 318 24.42 12.86 -0.88
N ALA A 319 25.08 13.69 -0.06
CA ALA A 319 26.27 14.41 -0.46
C ALA A 319 27.38 13.45 -0.90
N TRP A 320 27.51 12.30 -0.23
CA TRP A 320 28.43 11.24 -0.65
C TRP A 320 28.02 10.58 -1.97
N SER A 321 26.74 10.26 -2.18
CA SER A 321 26.26 9.78 -3.48
C SER A 321 26.53 10.77 -4.61
N ARG A 322 26.51 12.08 -4.35
CA ARG A 322 26.92 13.10 -5.31
C ARG A 322 28.43 13.09 -5.61
N VAL A 323 29.26 12.75 -4.63
CA VAL A 323 30.70 12.52 -4.85
C VAL A 323 30.91 11.32 -5.76
N GLU A 324 30.21 10.21 -5.50
CA GLU A 324 30.26 9.00 -6.33
C GLU A 324 29.79 9.25 -7.77
N ALA A 325 28.77 10.12 -7.94
CA ALA A 325 28.29 10.55 -9.26
C ALA A 325 29.19 11.60 -9.95
N GLY A 326 30.26 12.07 -9.30
CA GLY A 326 31.16 13.11 -9.84
C GLY A 326 30.60 14.54 -9.79
N ALA A 327 29.45 14.75 -9.16
CA ALA A 327 28.77 16.04 -9.03
C ALA A 327 29.26 16.88 -7.83
N LEU A 328 30.09 16.31 -6.96
CA LEU A 328 30.76 16.97 -5.83
C LEU A 328 32.19 16.44 -5.73
N SER A 329 33.18 17.30 -5.45
CA SER A 329 34.55 16.83 -5.31
C SER A 329 34.75 16.08 -3.97
N PRO A 330 35.46 14.94 -3.96
CA PRO A 330 35.73 14.20 -2.72
C PRO A 330 36.45 15.06 -1.67
N GLY A 331 37.40 15.89 -2.10
CA GLY A 331 38.16 16.78 -1.23
C GLY A 331 37.27 17.82 -0.54
N ALA A 332 36.35 18.46 -1.25
CA ALA A 332 35.44 19.45 -0.65
C ALA A 332 34.50 18.80 0.37
N PHE A 333 34.02 17.58 0.10
CA PHE A 333 33.20 16.82 1.05
C PHE A 333 34.00 16.49 2.32
N VAL A 334 35.19 15.90 2.18
CA VAL A 334 36.04 15.51 3.32
C VAL A 334 36.43 16.73 4.15
N ASP A 335 36.85 17.82 3.51
CA ASP A 335 37.19 19.08 4.19
C ASP A 335 35.98 19.63 4.97
N GLY A 336 34.78 19.57 4.38
CA GLY A 336 33.54 19.98 5.02
C GLY A 336 33.23 19.14 6.26
N VAL A 337 33.31 17.80 6.15
CA VAL A 337 33.09 16.87 7.27
C VAL A 337 34.13 17.06 8.37
N MET A 338 35.41 17.25 8.02
CA MET A 338 36.47 17.46 9.01
C MET A 338 36.30 18.78 9.77
N LYS A 339 35.89 19.86 9.08
CA LYS A 339 35.70 21.19 9.69
C LYS A 339 34.39 21.31 10.47
N GLN A 340 33.29 20.81 9.92
CA GLN A 340 31.93 21.07 10.40
C GLN A 340 31.27 19.85 11.05
N GLY A 341 31.82 18.65 10.90
CA GLY A 341 31.28 17.41 11.47
C GLY A 341 29.84 17.15 10.99
N ALA A 342 28.91 17.03 11.94
CA ALA A 342 27.50 16.80 11.67
C ALA A 342 26.85 17.92 10.82
N ALA A 343 27.38 19.14 10.88
CA ALA A 343 26.88 20.30 10.13
C ALA A 343 27.52 20.44 8.75
N ALA A 344 28.13 19.39 8.20
CA ALA A 344 28.64 19.43 6.82
C ALA A 344 27.50 19.44 5.79
N CYS A 345 27.77 20.05 4.64
CA CYS A 345 26.89 20.08 3.46
C CYS A 345 25.47 20.58 3.75
N LEU A 346 25.31 21.59 4.61
CA LEU A 346 24.00 22.11 5.02
C LEU A 346 23.17 22.63 3.84
N HIS A 347 21.86 22.57 4.04
CA HIS A 347 20.88 23.27 3.23
C HIS A 347 21.16 24.79 3.24
N PRO A 348 20.85 25.55 2.16
CA PRO A 348 21.07 27.00 2.11
C PRO A 348 20.44 27.82 3.24
N SER A 349 19.36 27.32 3.86
CA SER A 349 18.75 27.96 5.03
C SER A 349 19.58 27.85 6.32
N GLY A 350 20.57 26.94 6.36
CA GLY A 350 21.36 26.63 7.56
C GLY A 350 20.65 25.72 8.59
N GLU A 351 19.35 25.44 8.38
CA GLU A 351 18.56 24.60 9.28
C GLU A 351 18.95 23.12 9.17
N ARG A 352 18.91 22.44 10.32
CA ARG A 352 19.22 21.00 10.42
C ARG A 352 18.01 20.12 10.68
N ASP A 353 16.86 20.73 10.98
CA ASP A 353 15.59 20.06 11.22
C ASP A 353 14.41 21.02 10.98
N LEU A 354 13.19 20.50 10.98
CA LEU A 354 11.97 21.29 11.03
C LEU A 354 11.63 21.69 12.48
N PRO A 355 10.99 22.86 12.70
CA PRO A 355 10.57 23.29 14.04
C PRO A 355 9.61 22.32 14.73
N VAL A 356 8.72 21.69 13.95
CA VAL A 356 7.72 20.74 14.44
C VAL A 356 7.60 19.60 13.44
N ARG A 357 7.65 18.36 13.93
CA ARG A 357 7.32 17.15 13.18
C ARG A 357 6.01 16.55 13.73
N ALA A 358 5.07 16.25 12.84
CA ALA A 358 3.76 15.68 13.15
C ALA A 358 3.66 14.20 12.80
N ALA A 359 4.42 13.71 11.81
CA ALA A 359 4.37 12.34 11.33
C ALA A 359 5.66 11.56 11.63
N THR A 360 5.60 10.23 11.48
CA THR A 360 6.79 9.37 11.61
C THR A 360 7.52 9.24 10.28
N HIS A 361 8.84 9.49 10.27
CA HIS A 361 9.68 9.50 9.06
C HIS A 361 10.87 8.55 9.16
N ASP A 362 11.25 7.98 8.03
CA ASP A 362 12.50 7.22 7.86
C ASP A 362 13.26 7.81 6.67
N LEU A 363 14.11 8.79 6.95
CA LEU A 363 14.77 9.59 5.92
C LEU A 363 15.82 8.80 5.12
N LEU A 364 16.31 7.67 5.62
CA LEU A 364 17.19 6.77 4.85
C LEU A 364 16.45 6.15 3.66
N THR A 365 15.21 5.73 3.86
CA THR A 365 14.35 5.20 2.79
C THR A 365 13.47 6.27 2.15
N ALA A 366 13.60 7.52 2.61
CA ALA A 366 12.73 8.65 2.26
C ALA A 366 11.23 8.36 2.45
N GLN A 367 10.89 7.49 3.41
CA GLN A 367 9.51 7.11 3.69
C GLN A 367 8.88 8.03 4.74
N VAL A 368 7.62 8.37 4.54
CA VAL A 368 6.72 8.88 5.57
C VAL A 368 5.62 7.86 5.85
N LYS A 369 5.39 7.58 7.12
CA LYS A 369 4.28 6.74 7.54
C LYS A 369 2.99 7.56 7.51
N VAL A 370 2.05 7.16 6.66
CA VAL A 370 0.73 7.81 6.57
C VAL A 370 -0.34 7.10 7.42
N GLY A 371 -0.05 5.88 7.86
CA GLY A 371 -0.97 5.11 8.70
C GLY A 371 -0.61 3.64 8.80
N VAL A 372 -1.64 2.82 8.96
CA VAL A 372 -1.54 1.36 9.09
C VAL A 372 -2.59 0.69 8.21
N TYR A 373 -2.22 -0.36 7.48
CA TYR A 373 -3.17 -1.17 6.74
C TYR A 373 -4.15 -1.84 7.71
N ALA A 374 -5.45 -1.57 7.53
CA ALA A 374 -6.49 -2.01 8.45
C ALA A 374 -6.58 -3.54 8.54
N GLU A 375 -7.02 -4.05 9.70
CA GLU A 375 -7.38 -5.45 9.90
C GLU A 375 -8.71 -5.77 9.19
N HIS A 376 -8.67 -5.76 7.86
CA HIS A 376 -9.84 -5.92 6.99
C HIS A 376 -9.68 -7.14 6.07
N PRO A 377 -10.74 -7.95 5.84
CA PRO A 377 -10.65 -9.14 4.98
C PRO A 377 -10.12 -8.89 3.57
N ARG A 378 -10.38 -7.70 3.00
CA ARG A 378 -9.87 -7.31 1.67
C ARG A 378 -8.38 -7.02 1.63
N ASN A 379 -7.78 -6.67 2.77
CA ASN A 379 -6.34 -6.51 2.82
C ASN A 379 -5.68 -7.89 2.85
N PRO A 380 -4.62 -8.16 2.06
CA PRO A 380 -3.85 -9.39 2.15
C PRO A 380 -3.36 -9.62 3.58
N SER A 381 -3.40 -10.87 4.04
CA SER A 381 -3.03 -11.22 5.42
C SER A 381 -1.60 -10.80 5.79
N ALA A 382 -0.70 -10.77 4.81
CA ALA A 382 0.68 -10.31 4.98
C ALA A 382 0.80 -8.81 5.29
N ARG A 383 -0.16 -7.98 4.82
CA ARG A 383 -0.14 -6.52 4.98
C ARG A 383 -0.99 -6.03 6.15
N ARG A 384 -1.92 -6.82 6.69
CA ARG A 384 -2.79 -6.40 7.80
C ARG A 384 -1.97 -6.04 9.03
N GLY A 385 -2.21 -4.85 9.58
CA GLY A 385 -1.48 -4.31 10.71
C GLY A 385 -0.08 -3.76 10.38
N ALA A 386 0.38 -3.88 9.14
CA ALA A 386 1.64 -3.29 8.70
C ALA A 386 1.48 -1.78 8.48
N GLY A 387 2.55 -1.01 8.70
CA GLY A 387 2.54 0.43 8.42
C GLY A 387 2.38 0.70 6.92
N ALA A 388 1.56 1.71 6.59
CA ALA A 388 1.42 2.23 5.24
C ALA A 388 2.30 3.47 5.09
N ALA A 389 3.07 3.52 3.99
CA ALA A 389 4.08 4.55 3.76
C ALA A 389 4.05 5.12 2.34
N LEU A 390 4.49 6.36 2.20
CA LEU A 390 4.73 7.02 0.92
C LEU A 390 6.20 7.45 0.83
N ASP A 391 6.76 7.40 -0.36
CA ASP A 391 8.13 7.81 -0.66
C ASP A 391 8.23 8.41 -2.07
N PRO A 392 9.33 9.10 -2.42
CA PRO A 392 9.51 9.71 -3.74
C PRO A 392 9.35 8.76 -4.92
N SER A 393 9.63 7.45 -4.77
CA SER A 393 9.45 6.49 -5.87
C SER A 393 7.98 6.22 -6.20
N VAL A 394 7.09 6.41 -5.23
CA VAL A 394 5.64 6.34 -5.40
C VAL A 394 5.11 7.69 -5.87
N LEU A 395 5.52 8.77 -5.18
CA LEU A 395 5.10 10.14 -5.50
C LEU A 395 5.54 10.60 -6.89
N GLY A 396 6.63 10.06 -7.44
CA GLY A 396 7.08 10.33 -8.81
C GLY A 396 6.12 9.83 -9.90
N THR A 397 5.14 8.99 -9.56
CA THR A 397 4.02 8.67 -10.48
C THR A 397 2.79 9.56 -10.26
N SER A 398 2.90 10.56 -9.39
CA SER A 398 1.82 11.42 -8.90
C SER A 398 0.73 10.68 -8.12
N LEU A 399 0.17 11.37 -7.12
CA LEU A 399 -0.88 10.88 -6.24
C LEU A 399 -2.14 11.75 -6.38
N LEU A 400 -3.26 11.14 -6.77
CA LEU A 400 -4.57 11.79 -6.74
C LEU A 400 -5.35 11.33 -5.50
N ALA A 401 -5.69 12.28 -4.63
CA ALA A 401 -6.44 12.08 -3.40
C ALA A 401 -7.84 12.71 -3.54
N VAL A 402 -8.88 11.86 -3.65
CA VAL A 402 -10.26 12.30 -3.85
C VAL A 402 -11.10 12.09 -2.60
N GLY A 403 -11.80 13.14 -2.19
CA GLY A 403 -12.85 13.08 -1.21
C GLY A 403 -13.14 14.43 -0.56
N PRO A 404 -14.26 14.52 0.17
CA PRO A 404 -14.82 15.78 0.63
C PRO A 404 -13.81 16.60 1.43
N HIS A 405 -13.97 17.92 1.37
CA HIS A 405 -13.11 18.83 2.10
C HIS A 405 -13.21 18.58 3.60
N GLY A 406 -12.06 18.60 4.26
CA GLY A 406 -11.95 18.55 5.71
C GLY A 406 -10.51 18.72 6.13
N SER A 407 -10.31 19.36 7.28
CA SER A 407 -9.00 19.45 7.94
C SER A 407 -8.35 18.08 8.12
N ASP A 408 -9.13 17.00 8.13
CA ASP A 408 -8.66 15.63 8.29
C ASP A 408 -7.81 15.15 7.09
N ARG A 409 -8.17 15.47 5.84
CA ARG A 409 -7.34 15.10 4.66
C ARG A 409 -6.03 15.86 4.66
N THR A 410 -6.09 17.18 4.82
CA THR A 410 -4.90 18.03 4.88
C THR A 410 -4.00 17.61 6.02
N ARG A 411 -4.55 17.35 7.22
CA ARG A 411 -3.78 16.94 8.40
C ARG A 411 -3.21 15.53 8.32
N ARG A 412 -3.94 14.56 7.75
CA ARG A 412 -3.55 13.13 7.76
C ARG A 412 -2.80 12.66 6.52
N LEU A 413 -2.86 13.41 5.41
CA LEU A 413 -2.16 13.07 4.18
C LEU A 413 -1.22 14.19 3.73
N VAL A 414 -1.78 15.37 3.45
CA VAL A 414 -1.02 16.45 2.79
C VAL A 414 0.11 16.95 3.69
N ARG A 415 -0.18 17.25 4.96
CA ARG A 415 0.80 17.71 5.95
C ARG A 415 1.94 16.70 6.18
N PRO A 416 1.69 15.40 6.46
CA PRO A 416 2.76 14.40 6.56
C PRO A 416 3.64 14.32 5.30
N VAL A 417 3.03 14.35 4.11
CA VAL A 417 3.78 14.29 2.84
C VAL A 417 4.63 15.55 2.65
N VAL A 418 4.06 16.74 2.89
CA VAL A 418 4.79 18.02 2.83
C VAL A 418 5.92 18.06 3.84
N GLU A 419 5.69 17.60 5.06
CA GLU A 419 6.70 17.52 6.12
C GLU A 419 7.85 16.60 5.70
N SER A 420 7.55 15.42 5.15
CA SER A 420 8.56 14.49 4.63
C SER A 420 9.38 15.10 3.50
N LEU A 421 8.72 15.69 2.51
CA LEU A 421 9.39 16.36 1.39
C LEU A 421 10.24 17.55 1.86
N SER A 422 9.81 18.25 2.91
CA SER A 422 10.57 19.35 3.52
C SER A 422 11.81 18.84 4.27
N LEU A 423 11.72 17.71 4.98
CA LEU A 423 12.88 17.04 5.57
C LEU A 423 13.85 16.52 4.51
N GLN A 424 13.33 15.98 3.41
CA GLN A 424 14.14 15.57 2.25
C GLN A 424 14.83 16.78 1.59
N ALA A 425 14.16 17.93 1.52
CA ALA A 425 14.79 19.17 1.04
C ALA A 425 15.92 19.63 1.97
N LEU A 426 15.74 19.60 3.30
CA LEU A 426 16.82 19.86 4.26
C LEU A 426 17.99 18.87 4.13
N ALA A 427 17.70 17.61 3.76
CA ALA A 427 18.71 16.62 3.42
C ALA A 427 19.33 16.81 2.01
N GLY A 428 18.91 17.83 1.27
CA GLY A 428 19.38 18.14 -0.07
C GLY A 428 18.90 17.16 -1.14
N ARG A 429 17.84 16.36 -0.89
CA ARG A 429 17.33 15.30 -1.77
C ARG A 429 16.09 15.70 -2.58
N ALA A 430 15.41 16.78 -2.18
CA ALA A 430 14.17 17.21 -2.81
C ALA A 430 14.04 18.74 -2.90
N ALA A 431 13.13 19.19 -3.76
CA ALA A 431 12.59 20.54 -3.78
C ALA A 431 11.06 20.45 -3.79
N VAL A 432 10.39 21.25 -2.96
CA VAL A 432 8.94 21.12 -2.75
C VAL A 432 8.24 22.46 -2.89
N VAL A 433 7.13 22.45 -3.63
CA VAL A 433 6.21 23.59 -3.78
C VAL A 433 4.86 23.15 -3.27
N VAL A 434 4.34 23.87 -2.30
CA VAL A 434 3.05 23.58 -1.67
C VAL A 434 2.11 24.74 -1.93
N VAL A 435 0.97 24.46 -2.53
CA VAL A 435 -0.09 25.44 -2.80
C VAL A 435 -1.31 25.05 -2.01
N ALA A 436 -1.79 25.98 -1.16
CA ALA A 436 -2.97 25.75 -0.35
C ALA A 436 -3.69 27.05 -0.02
N ALA A 437 -4.97 26.92 0.34
CA ALA A 437 -5.78 28.01 0.84
C ALA A 437 -5.20 28.65 2.11
N GLN A 438 -5.51 29.92 2.33
CA GLN A 438 -5.27 30.58 3.61
C GLN A 438 -5.93 29.82 4.78
N GLY A 439 -5.13 29.53 5.80
CA GLY A 439 -5.56 28.80 7.01
C GLY A 439 -5.43 27.26 6.93
N ALA A 440 -4.87 26.71 5.85
CA ALA A 440 -4.54 25.28 5.79
C ALA A 440 -3.46 24.91 6.84
N ASP A 441 -3.71 23.83 7.61
CA ASP A 441 -2.79 23.31 8.62
C ASP A 441 -1.67 22.48 7.97
N LEU A 442 -0.68 23.17 7.43
CA LEU A 442 0.53 22.59 6.83
C LEU A 442 1.77 22.77 7.70
N GLY A 443 1.58 23.19 8.96
CA GLY A 443 2.67 23.53 9.87
C GLY A 443 3.03 25.03 9.86
N PRO A 444 4.00 25.42 10.71
CA PRO A 444 4.44 26.80 10.85
C PRO A 444 5.13 27.33 9.58
N GLU A 445 5.11 28.64 9.39
CA GLU A 445 5.74 29.30 8.23
C GLU A 445 7.26 29.15 8.25
N ASP A 446 7.88 29.10 9.43
CA ASP A 446 9.32 28.89 9.63
C ASP A 446 9.81 27.52 9.11
N SER A 447 8.91 26.60 8.76
CA SER A 447 9.25 25.33 8.10
C SER A 447 9.62 25.50 6.62
N TYR A 448 9.41 26.68 6.03
CA TYR A 448 9.59 26.95 4.61
C TYR A 448 10.63 28.05 4.39
N ASP A 449 11.38 27.95 3.30
CA ASP A 449 12.39 28.94 2.92
C ASP A 449 11.75 30.17 2.26
N VAL A 450 10.68 29.91 1.50
CA VAL A 450 9.92 30.92 0.77
C VAL A 450 8.43 30.75 1.07
N VAL A 451 7.81 31.78 1.64
CA VAL A 451 6.37 31.85 1.87
C VAL A 451 5.80 33.03 1.09
N VAL A 452 4.99 32.74 0.07
CA VAL A 452 4.27 33.75 -0.72
C VAL A 452 2.81 33.74 -0.29
N LYS A 453 2.33 34.84 0.30
CA LYS A 453 0.94 35.00 0.72
C LYS A 453 0.22 35.93 -0.24
N ILE A 454 -0.33 35.38 -1.32
CA ILE A 454 -0.87 36.21 -2.41
C ILE A 454 -2.08 37.00 -1.92
N GLY A 455 -2.01 38.33 -2.05
CA GLY A 455 -3.05 39.24 -1.58
C GLY A 455 -2.96 39.64 -0.11
N ASP A 456 -1.91 39.21 0.60
CA ASP A 456 -1.59 39.62 1.96
C ASP A 456 -0.44 40.65 1.95
N ALA A 457 -0.63 41.77 2.66
CA ALA A 457 0.37 42.84 2.72
C ALA A 457 1.63 42.44 3.50
N ASP A 458 1.53 41.44 4.39
CA ASP A 458 2.65 40.93 5.19
C ASP A 458 3.49 39.87 4.44
N SER A 459 3.19 39.61 3.17
CA SER A 459 3.98 38.67 2.35
C SER A 459 5.39 39.22 2.10
N VAL A 460 6.41 38.49 2.56
CA VAL A 460 7.82 38.86 2.35
C VAL A 460 8.25 38.63 0.90
N TYR A 461 7.73 37.58 0.28
CA TYR A 461 8.05 37.19 -1.08
C TYR A 461 6.89 37.48 -2.03
N ASP A 462 7.24 37.78 -3.27
CA ASP A 462 6.34 37.91 -4.43
C ASP A 462 6.46 36.65 -5.32
N LEU A 463 5.49 36.40 -6.20
CA LEU A 463 5.50 35.33 -7.21
C LEU A 463 5.72 35.91 -8.61
N ASP A 464 6.67 35.35 -9.35
CA ASP A 464 6.91 35.74 -10.73
C ASP A 464 5.76 35.25 -11.63
N LEU A 465 5.10 36.17 -12.33
CA LEU A 465 4.03 35.87 -13.27
C LEU A 465 4.47 34.92 -14.39
N TYR A 466 5.72 35.05 -14.83
CA TYR A 466 6.26 34.32 -15.97
C TYR A 466 7.12 33.12 -15.58
N GLY A 467 7.27 32.83 -14.29
CA GLY A 467 7.98 31.65 -13.79
C GLY A 467 9.44 31.56 -14.22
N GLY A 468 10.11 32.70 -14.46
CA GLY A 468 11.50 32.78 -14.95
C GLY A 468 11.72 32.26 -16.37
N ILE A 469 10.66 32.15 -17.18
CA ILE A 469 10.77 31.86 -18.61
C ILE A 469 11.41 33.07 -19.31
N THR A 470 12.33 32.82 -20.24
CA THR A 470 13.02 33.87 -21.01
C THR A 470 12.54 33.97 -22.45
N ASP A 471 11.88 32.93 -22.95
CA ASP A 471 11.30 32.90 -24.30
C ASP A 471 9.87 33.48 -24.30
N PRO A 472 9.58 34.53 -25.09
CA PRO A 472 8.26 35.16 -25.11
C PRO A 472 7.11 34.22 -25.53
N ASP A 473 7.37 33.27 -26.43
CA ASP A 473 6.34 32.34 -26.91
C ASP A 473 6.02 31.28 -25.84
N GLU A 474 7.04 30.74 -25.17
CA GLU A 474 6.84 29.85 -24.02
C GLU A 474 6.09 30.56 -22.87
N ALA A 475 6.41 31.84 -22.61
CA ALA A 475 5.72 32.68 -21.64
C ALA A 475 4.25 32.90 -22.02
N ALA A 476 3.96 33.14 -23.30
CA ALA A 476 2.60 33.28 -23.81
C ALA A 476 1.80 31.97 -23.72
N MET A 477 2.42 30.83 -24.04
CA MET A 477 1.83 29.50 -23.85
C MET A 477 1.48 29.25 -22.38
N LEU A 478 2.39 29.56 -21.46
CA LEU A 478 2.17 29.39 -20.03
C LEU A 478 0.99 30.23 -19.52
N LEU A 479 0.93 31.52 -19.90
CA LEU A 479 -0.19 32.38 -19.51
C LEU A 479 -1.50 31.98 -20.16
N SER A 480 -1.49 31.50 -21.40
CA SER A 480 -2.69 31.00 -22.07
C SER A 480 -3.31 29.84 -21.30
N GLU A 481 -2.48 28.89 -20.84
CA GLU A 481 -2.93 27.74 -20.06
C GLU A 481 -3.56 28.20 -18.73
N ALA A 482 -2.93 29.17 -18.05
CA ALA A 482 -3.45 29.71 -16.80
C ALA A 482 -4.80 30.42 -16.95
N PHE A 483 -4.95 31.24 -18.00
CA PHE A 483 -6.11 32.10 -18.19
C PHE A 483 -7.30 31.40 -18.86
N THR A 484 -7.05 30.52 -19.82
CA THR A 484 -8.10 29.90 -20.65
C THR A 484 -8.25 28.41 -20.45
N GLY A 485 -7.41 27.74 -19.67
CA GLY A 485 -7.39 26.27 -19.54
C GLY A 485 -8.69 25.65 -19.00
N ASP A 486 -9.54 26.43 -18.31
CA ASP A 486 -10.85 26.01 -17.81
C ASP A 486 -12.03 26.36 -18.75
N LEU A 487 -11.77 27.07 -19.85
CA LEU A 487 -12.81 27.50 -20.78
C LEU A 487 -12.96 26.46 -21.91
N PRO A 488 -14.12 25.77 -22.03
CA PRO A 488 -14.28 24.68 -22.99
C PRO A 488 -14.29 25.14 -24.45
N ASP A 489 -14.75 26.37 -24.71
CA ASP A 489 -14.93 26.91 -26.06
C ASP A 489 -13.73 27.76 -26.55
N VAL A 490 -12.70 27.93 -25.70
CA VAL A 490 -11.54 28.76 -26.02
C VAL A 490 -10.32 27.87 -26.31
N ASP A 491 -9.79 28.00 -27.53
CA ASP A 491 -8.57 27.31 -27.94
C ASP A 491 -7.34 27.95 -27.27
N SER A 492 -6.71 27.23 -26.33
CA SER A 492 -5.51 27.68 -25.61
C SER A 492 -4.37 28.08 -26.55
N ARG A 493 -4.23 27.42 -27.70
CA ARG A 493 -3.19 27.76 -28.70
C ARG A 493 -3.46 29.11 -29.35
N ARG A 494 -4.71 29.45 -29.62
CA ARG A 494 -5.07 30.78 -30.16
C ARG A 494 -4.89 31.87 -29.11
N ALA A 495 -5.20 31.57 -27.85
CA ALA A 495 -4.91 32.46 -26.73
C ALA A 495 -3.40 32.72 -26.61
N ALA A 496 -2.57 31.67 -26.72
CA ALA A 496 -1.11 31.81 -26.73
C ALA A 496 -0.60 32.66 -27.88
N VAL A 497 -1.12 32.47 -29.11
CA VAL A 497 -0.74 33.32 -30.25
C VAL A 497 -1.12 34.79 -30.00
N THR A 498 -2.31 35.04 -29.45
CA THR A 498 -2.75 36.40 -29.11
C THR A 498 -1.82 37.05 -28.09
N LEU A 499 -1.44 36.30 -27.05
CA LEU A 499 -0.51 36.77 -26.02
C LEU A 499 0.91 36.94 -26.56
N GLY A 500 1.41 36.04 -27.41
CA GLY A 500 2.75 36.09 -28.01
C GLY A 500 2.94 37.32 -28.88
N GLN A 501 1.92 37.66 -29.69
CA GLN A 501 1.85 38.88 -30.50
C GLN A 501 1.90 40.19 -29.68
N LEU A 502 1.78 40.12 -28.35
CA LEU A 502 1.89 41.27 -27.44
C LEU A 502 3.15 41.19 -26.58
N ILE A 503 3.43 40.03 -25.98
CA ILE A 503 4.54 39.82 -25.04
C ILE A 503 5.89 39.93 -25.75
N GLY A 504 6.05 39.30 -26.92
CA GLY A 504 7.30 39.36 -27.70
C GLY A 504 7.66 40.79 -28.10
N PRO A 505 6.77 41.52 -28.80
CA PRO A 505 7.00 42.92 -29.14
C PRO A 505 7.21 43.82 -27.92
N PHE A 506 6.47 43.62 -26.82
CA PHE A 506 6.67 44.40 -25.60
C PHE A 506 8.05 44.17 -25.00
N ASN A 507 8.50 42.92 -24.94
CA ASN A 507 9.84 42.57 -24.47
C ASN A 507 10.93 43.22 -25.32
N ALA A 508 10.80 43.20 -26.65
CA ALA A 508 11.74 43.84 -27.56
C ALA A 508 11.78 45.38 -27.37
N ALA A 509 10.62 46.01 -27.14
CA ALA A 509 10.53 47.46 -26.95
C ALA A 509 10.99 47.94 -25.56
N ARG A 510 10.84 47.11 -24.51
CA ARG A 510 11.03 47.54 -23.11
C ARG A 510 12.11 46.77 -22.34
N GLY A 511 12.67 45.71 -22.92
CA GLY A 511 13.68 44.85 -22.28
C GLY A 511 13.15 44.01 -21.10
N ARG A 512 11.83 43.89 -20.96
CA ARG A 512 11.13 43.12 -19.91
C ARG A 512 9.74 42.71 -20.38
N TYR A 513 9.13 41.76 -19.69
CA TYR A 513 7.73 41.40 -19.92
C TYR A 513 6.72 42.41 -19.35
N PRO A 514 5.50 42.49 -19.92
CA PRO A 514 4.47 43.37 -19.42
C PRO A 514 4.00 42.95 -18.02
N SER A 515 3.68 43.91 -17.16
CA SER A 515 2.96 43.67 -15.91
C SER A 515 1.48 43.36 -16.19
N LEU A 516 0.73 42.82 -15.21
CA LEU A 516 -0.71 42.54 -15.38
C LEU A 516 -1.52 43.75 -15.89
N PRO A 517 -1.36 44.98 -15.36
CA PRO A 517 -2.08 46.14 -15.87
C PRO A 517 -1.67 46.51 -17.31
N GLU A 518 -0.37 46.41 -17.63
CA GLU A 518 0.13 46.71 -18.99
C GLU A 518 -0.36 45.67 -20.00
N LEU A 519 -0.37 44.39 -19.63
CA LEU A 519 -0.88 43.32 -20.49
C LEU A 519 -2.38 43.48 -20.72
N ARG A 520 -3.14 43.86 -19.69
CA ARG A 520 -4.56 44.19 -19.82
C ARG A 520 -4.78 45.40 -20.71
N GLU A 521 -4.00 46.46 -20.55
CA GLU A 521 -4.08 47.65 -21.41
C GLU A 521 -3.79 47.32 -22.88
N LEU A 522 -2.84 46.42 -23.15
CA LEU A 522 -2.55 45.97 -24.52
C LEU A 522 -3.70 45.16 -25.13
N LEU A 523 -4.51 44.47 -24.31
CA LEU A 523 -5.65 43.68 -24.77
C LEU A 523 -6.93 44.53 -24.91
N ASP A 524 -7.23 45.39 -23.92
CA ASP A 524 -8.45 46.23 -23.88
C ASP A 524 -8.29 47.57 -24.60
N GLY A 525 -7.08 48.12 -24.65
CA GLY A 525 -6.80 49.49 -25.12
C GLY A 525 -6.92 49.69 -26.63
N GLY A 526 -7.17 48.62 -27.39
CA GLY A 526 -7.42 48.66 -28.82
C GLY A 526 -6.24 49.22 -29.63
N ARG A 527 -6.55 49.92 -30.73
CA ARG A 527 -5.53 50.48 -31.63
C ARG A 527 -4.54 51.44 -30.95
N PRO A 528 -4.97 52.39 -30.09
CA PRO A 528 -4.04 53.30 -29.42
C PRO A 528 -2.94 52.59 -28.62
N ALA A 529 -3.27 51.50 -27.92
CA ALA A 529 -2.28 50.73 -27.16
C ALA A 529 -1.26 50.03 -28.08
N LEU A 530 -1.73 49.48 -29.21
CA LEU A 530 -0.85 48.89 -30.21
C LEU A 530 0.03 49.93 -30.91
N ASP A 531 -0.48 51.13 -31.16
CA ASP A 531 0.29 52.23 -31.75
C ASP A 531 1.43 52.67 -30.83
N LEU A 532 1.17 52.75 -29.52
CA LEU A 532 2.20 53.03 -28.50
C LEU A 532 3.27 51.93 -28.45
N LEU A 533 2.86 50.67 -28.52
CA LEU A 533 3.78 49.53 -28.56
C LEU A 533 4.63 49.58 -29.85
N ARG A 534 4.01 49.83 -30.99
CA ARG A 534 4.68 49.98 -32.29
C ARG A 534 5.70 51.11 -32.27
N GLY A 535 5.37 52.25 -31.67
CA GLY A 535 6.27 53.39 -31.54
C GLY A 535 7.54 53.11 -30.73
N GLY A 536 7.55 52.07 -29.89
CA GLY A 536 8.72 51.62 -29.13
C GLY A 536 9.64 50.65 -29.87
N LEU A 537 9.28 50.20 -31.08
CA LEU A 537 10.03 49.20 -31.84
C LEU A 537 10.89 49.84 -32.94
N HIS A 538 12.14 49.43 -33.06
CA HIS A 538 13.01 49.79 -34.17
C HIS A 538 12.59 49.10 -35.49
N ALA A 539 12.38 49.88 -36.55
CA ALA A 539 11.85 49.40 -37.83
C ALA A 539 12.73 48.35 -38.53
N GLU A 540 14.04 48.44 -38.37
CA GLU A 540 14.99 47.52 -39.01
C GLU A 540 15.27 46.28 -38.16
N GLU A 541 15.49 46.46 -36.85
CA GLU A 541 15.84 45.38 -35.93
C GLU A 541 14.63 44.50 -35.55
N HIS A 542 13.45 45.10 -35.40
CA HIS A 542 12.25 44.43 -34.88
C HIS A 542 11.18 44.19 -35.96
N ARG A 543 11.60 43.97 -37.21
CA ARG A 543 10.68 43.81 -38.36
C ARG A 543 9.66 42.68 -38.19
N SER A 544 10.05 41.56 -37.57
CA SER A 544 9.12 40.45 -37.28
C SER A 544 8.05 40.87 -36.27
N TYR A 545 8.45 41.52 -35.17
CA TYR A 545 7.53 42.00 -34.14
C TYR A 545 6.58 43.08 -34.65
N LEU A 546 7.02 43.95 -35.55
CA LEU A 546 6.13 44.91 -36.21
C LEU A 546 5.03 44.20 -37.02
N ARG A 547 5.37 43.11 -37.73
CA ARG A 547 4.37 42.31 -38.45
C ARG A 547 3.38 41.61 -37.52
N GLU A 548 3.82 41.21 -36.33
CA GLU A 548 2.95 40.61 -35.31
C GLU A 548 1.96 41.65 -34.75
N VAL A 549 2.43 42.86 -34.42
CA VAL A 549 1.55 43.96 -33.98
C VAL A 549 0.55 44.33 -35.08
N ASP A 550 0.99 44.39 -36.34
CA ASP A 550 0.10 44.66 -37.48
C ASP A 550 -0.89 43.50 -37.74
N ALA A 551 -0.52 42.26 -37.43
CA ALA A 551 -1.44 41.12 -37.48
C ALA A 551 -2.49 41.19 -36.37
N ARG A 552 -2.06 41.59 -35.17
CA ARG A 552 -2.93 41.80 -34.01
C ARG A 552 -3.94 42.92 -34.26
N GLU A 553 -3.50 44.05 -34.84
CA GLU A 553 -4.40 45.16 -35.19
C GLU A 553 -5.49 44.73 -36.18
N ARG A 554 -5.14 43.90 -37.18
CA ARG A 554 -6.12 43.38 -38.16
C ARG A 554 -7.16 42.44 -37.55
N GLN A 555 -6.83 41.79 -36.43
CA GLN A 555 -7.71 40.86 -35.74
C GLN A 555 -8.61 41.54 -34.70
N LEU A 556 -8.30 42.78 -34.30
CA LEU A 556 -9.10 43.55 -33.36
C LEU A 556 -10.55 43.70 -33.85
N GLY A 557 -11.50 43.34 -32.99
CA GLY A 557 -12.93 43.48 -33.28
C GLY A 557 -13.49 42.42 -34.24
N THR A 558 -12.71 41.41 -34.61
CA THR A 558 -13.23 40.22 -35.30
C THR A 558 -13.96 39.30 -34.31
N SER A 559 -14.87 38.45 -34.80
CA SER A 559 -15.57 37.47 -33.95
C SER A 559 -14.65 36.40 -33.33
N ALA A 560 -13.44 36.26 -33.85
CA ALA A 560 -12.41 35.35 -33.34
C ALA A 560 -11.44 36.03 -32.35
N ASP A 561 -11.68 37.28 -31.99
CA ASP A 561 -10.83 38.06 -31.09
C ASP A 561 -11.00 37.59 -29.64
N LEU A 562 -9.89 37.13 -29.03
CA LEU A 562 -9.86 36.68 -27.64
C LEU A 562 -9.43 37.78 -26.65
N SER A 563 -9.19 39.01 -27.12
CA SER A 563 -8.62 40.08 -26.28
C SER A 563 -9.49 40.40 -25.06
N GLY A 564 -10.81 40.54 -25.26
CA GLY A 564 -11.75 40.80 -24.16
C GLY A 564 -11.82 39.65 -23.15
N VAL A 565 -11.85 38.40 -23.63
CA VAL A 565 -11.84 37.22 -22.75
C VAL A 565 -10.55 37.18 -21.93
N LEU A 566 -9.39 37.37 -22.54
CA LEU A 566 -8.10 37.37 -21.85
C LEU A 566 -7.98 38.54 -20.86
N ALA A 567 -8.44 39.73 -21.23
CA ALA A 567 -8.44 40.89 -20.37
C ALA A 567 -9.35 40.71 -19.15
N ASP A 568 -10.53 40.12 -19.32
CA ASP A 568 -11.43 39.76 -18.21
C ASP A 568 -10.76 38.76 -17.24
N ARG A 569 -9.99 37.80 -17.76
CA ARG A 569 -9.24 36.86 -16.90
C ARG A 569 -8.12 37.57 -16.14
N ILE A 570 -7.36 38.45 -16.80
CA ILE A 570 -6.32 39.25 -16.16
C ILE A 570 -6.93 40.20 -15.12
N ALA A 571 -8.14 40.72 -15.34
CA ALA A 571 -8.83 41.61 -14.40
C ALA A 571 -9.15 40.96 -13.04
N PHE A 572 -9.13 39.63 -12.93
CA PHE A 572 -9.20 38.95 -11.63
C PHE A 572 -7.89 39.05 -10.83
N LEU A 573 -6.75 39.18 -11.51
CA LEU A 573 -5.42 39.36 -10.90
C LEU A 573 -4.98 40.82 -10.86
N ASP A 574 -5.50 41.68 -11.73
CA ASP A 574 -5.27 43.14 -11.74
C ASP A 574 -6.24 43.84 -10.77
N ARG A 575 -6.13 43.49 -9.48
CA ARG A 575 -6.91 44.09 -8.39
C ARG A 575 -5.97 44.84 -7.44
N PRO A 576 -6.45 45.87 -6.72
CA PRO A 576 -5.62 46.59 -5.75
C PRO A 576 -4.96 45.68 -4.70
N ALA A 577 -5.66 44.61 -4.30
CA ALA A 577 -5.14 43.60 -3.37
C ALA A 577 -3.87 42.89 -3.88
N PHE A 578 -3.67 42.82 -5.20
CA PHE A 578 -2.54 42.16 -5.85
C PHE A 578 -1.53 43.16 -6.44
N SER A 579 -1.71 44.47 -6.21
CA SER A 579 -0.88 45.52 -6.83
C SER A 579 0.60 45.47 -6.43
N ALA A 580 0.92 44.86 -5.28
CA ALA A 580 2.27 44.63 -4.81
C ALA A 580 2.87 43.30 -5.30
N PHE A 581 2.09 42.49 -6.02
CA PHE A 581 2.50 41.18 -6.52
C PHE A 581 2.71 41.20 -8.04
N PHE A 582 3.39 40.16 -8.54
CA PHE A 582 3.68 39.94 -9.95
C PHE A 582 4.53 41.06 -10.56
N ASP A 583 5.49 41.59 -9.80
CA ASP A 583 6.29 42.70 -10.28
C ASP A 583 7.27 42.28 -11.38
N THR A 584 7.07 42.83 -12.57
CA THR A 584 7.97 42.67 -13.72
C THR A 584 8.86 43.88 -13.96
N ARG A 585 8.68 44.95 -13.19
CA ARG A 585 9.43 46.21 -13.35
C ARG A 585 10.77 46.18 -12.60
N GLY A 586 11.08 45.09 -11.89
CA GLY A 586 12.34 44.90 -11.17
C GLY A 586 12.44 45.72 -9.89
N ARG A 587 11.31 46.18 -9.33
CA ARG A 587 11.25 46.85 -8.02
C ARG A 587 11.36 45.82 -6.89
N SER A 588 10.81 44.63 -7.10
CA SER A 588 10.99 43.45 -6.26
C SER A 588 11.84 42.39 -6.98
N ARG A 589 12.27 41.36 -6.24
CA ARG A 589 12.84 40.13 -6.80
C ARG A 589 11.81 39.02 -6.59
N PRO A 590 10.86 38.83 -7.51
CA PRO A 590 9.82 37.83 -7.33
C PRO A 590 10.42 36.43 -7.36
N PHE A 591 9.83 35.53 -6.57
CA PHE A 591 10.20 34.13 -6.54
C PHE A 591 9.80 33.45 -7.86
N SER A 592 10.74 32.70 -8.43
CA SER A 592 10.53 31.90 -9.64
C SER A 592 10.74 30.42 -9.35
N LEU A 593 9.91 29.58 -9.96
CA LEU A 593 10.01 28.11 -9.87
C LEU A 593 11.26 27.53 -10.54
N ARG A 594 12.07 28.35 -11.22
CA ARG A 594 13.44 27.99 -11.61
C ARG A 594 14.34 27.67 -10.41
N ALA A 595 14.00 28.15 -9.21
CA ALA A 595 14.71 27.82 -7.98
C ALA A 595 14.66 26.32 -7.61
N LEU A 596 13.82 25.51 -8.26
CA LEU A 596 13.72 24.06 -8.05
C LEU A 596 14.94 23.25 -8.54
N GLU A 597 15.92 23.90 -9.18
CA GLU A 597 17.26 23.32 -9.38
C GLU A 597 18.06 23.24 -8.07
N HIS A 598 17.59 23.90 -7.01
CA HIS A 598 18.16 23.86 -5.67
C HIS A 598 17.17 23.23 -4.70
N PRO A 599 17.65 22.60 -3.61
CA PRO A 599 16.75 22.17 -2.55
C PRO A 599 16.12 23.41 -1.94
N VAL A 600 14.80 23.55 -2.09
CA VAL A 600 14.01 24.67 -1.59
C VAL A 600 12.66 24.17 -1.12
N ARG A 601 12.14 24.80 -0.06
CA ARG A 601 10.82 24.53 0.52
C ARG A 601 9.96 25.77 0.34
N VAL A 602 8.96 25.68 -0.54
CA VAL A 602 8.13 26.82 -0.95
C VAL A 602 6.68 26.58 -0.52
N ARG A 603 6.08 27.58 0.10
CA ARG A 603 4.65 27.63 0.41
C ARG A 603 3.99 28.82 -0.27
N ILE A 604 3.00 28.55 -1.11
CA ILE A 604 2.18 29.55 -1.77
C ILE A 604 0.78 29.47 -1.15
N VAL A 605 0.38 30.56 -0.49
CA VAL A 605 -0.92 30.68 0.16
C VAL A 605 -1.85 31.45 -0.76
N LEU A 606 -2.96 30.81 -1.12
CA LEU A 606 -3.96 31.38 -2.03
C LEU A 606 -5.12 32.06 -1.27
N PRO A 607 -5.63 33.19 -1.80
CA PRO A 607 -6.74 33.95 -1.21
C PRO A 607 -8.11 33.36 -1.59
N GLU A 608 -8.32 32.04 -1.44
CA GLU A 608 -9.52 31.36 -1.96
C GLU A 608 -10.85 31.91 -1.42
N ARG A 609 -10.85 32.39 -0.17
CA ARG A 609 -12.04 32.95 0.49
C ARG A 609 -12.42 34.33 -0.02
N SER A 610 -11.43 35.18 -0.30
CA SER A 610 -11.64 36.57 -0.74
C SER A 610 -11.69 36.69 -2.26
N HIS A 611 -10.88 35.91 -2.97
CA HIS A 611 -10.70 35.95 -4.42
C HIS A 611 -10.66 34.52 -5.02
N PRO A 612 -11.80 33.82 -5.10
CA PRO A 612 -11.86 32.44 -5.57
C PRO A 612 -11.43 32.30 -7.03
N GLU A 613 -11.87 33.18 -7.94
CA GLU A 613 -11.49 33.12 -9.36
C GLU A 613 -9.99 33.37 -9.58
N ALA A 614 -9.41 34.33 -8.85
CA ALA A 614 -7.97 34.56 -8.86
C ALA A 614 -7.21 33.31 -8.39
N SER A 615 -7.67 32.67 -7.31
CA SER A 615 -7.05 31.46 -6.77
C SER A 615 -7.07 30.31 -7.78
N ARG A 616 -8.17 30.11 -8.53
CA ARG A 616 -8.24 29.10 -9.61
C ARG A 616 -7.23 29.36 -10.73
N ILE A 617 -7.12 30.61 -11.17
CA ILE A 617 -6.13 31.01 -12.20
C ILE A 617 -4.70 30.78 -11.66
N LEU A 618 -4.43 31.15 -10.42
CA LEU A 618 -3.12 31.00 -9.80
C LEU A 618 -2.73 29.52 -9.58
N THR A 619 -3.67 28.67 -9.19
CA THR A 619 -3.45 27.23 -9.08
C THR A 619 -3.04 26.63 -10.43
N ARG A 620 -3.69 27.01 -11.54
CA ARG A 620 -3.27 26.63 -12.89
C ARG A 620 -1.91 27.20 -13.26
N LEU A 621 -1.68 28.48 -12.97
CA LEU A 621 -0.43 29.16 -13.26
C LEU A 621 0.75 28.45 -12.59
N VAL A 622 0.66 28.18 -11.28
CA VAL A 622 1.72 27.49 -10.52
C VAL A 622 1.93 26.07 -11.04
N PHE A 623 0.86 25.35 -11.38
CA PHE A 623 0.99 24.03 -12.00
C PHE A 623 1.75 24.09 -13.34
N ALA A 624 1.36 25.00 -14.23
CA ALA A 624 2.00 25.19 -15.53
C ALA A 624 3.48 25.61 -15.37
N GLN A 625 3.77 26.54 -14.46
CA GLN A 625 5.12 26.99 -14.15
C GLN A 625 5.97 25.85 -13.55
N PHE A 626 5.40 24.99 -12.70
CA PHE A 626 6.09 23.83 -12.16
C PHE A 626 6.47 22.86 -13.27
N VAL A 627 5.54 22.52 -14.17
CA VAL A 627 5.81 21.62 -15.31
C VAL A 627 6.90 22.19 -16.23
N SER A 628 6.81 23.47 -16.61
CA SER A 628 7.83 24.13 -17.44
C SER A 628 9.19 24.13 -16.73
N SER A 629 9.22 24.53 -15.45
CA SER A 629 10.47 24.60 -14.66
C SER A 629 11.14 23.23 -14.53
N VAL A 630 10.38 22.17 -14.21
CA VAL A 630 10.89 20.81 -14.09
C VAL A 630 11.41 20.27 -15.43
N GLY A 631 10.69 20.54 -16.53
CA GLY A 631 11.10 20.13 -17.87
C GLY A 631 12.36 20.84 -18.38
N ALA A 632 12.65 22.02 -17.85
CA ALA A 632 13.81 22.82 -18.24
C ALA A 632 15.00 22.72 -17.27
N ARG A 633 14.93 21.87 -16.22
CA ARG A 633 16.04 21.63 -15.29
C ARG A 633 17.22 20.99 -16.01
N ARG A 634 18.42 21.48 -15.73
CA ARG A 634 19.66 20.85 -16.21
C ARG A 634 20.11 19.66 -15.37
N ASP A 635 19.80 19.71 -14.07
CA ASP A 635 20.10 18.66 -13.10
C ASP A 635 18.79 18.15 -12.48
N ALA A 636 18.53 16.85 -12.66
CA ALA A 636 17.36 16.15 -12.12
C ALA A 636 17.71 15.24 -10.93
N SER A 637 18.84 15.46 -10.27
CA SER A 637 19.25 14.71 -9.07
C SER A 637 18.29 14.89 -7.90
N LEU A 638 17.67 16.06 -7.80
CA LEU A 638 16.65 16.38 -6.78
C LEU A 638 15.26 15.92 -7.24
N PHE A 639 14.54 15.27 -6.32
CA PHE A 639 13.12 15.00 -6.53
C PHE A 639 12.32 16.31 -6.43
N ALA A 640 11.65 16.73 -7.50
CA ALA A 640 10.79 17.92 -7.48
C ALA A 640 9.33 17.53 -7.22
N ALA A 641 8.73 18.09 -6.18
CA ALA A 641 7.36 17.78 -5.78
C ALA A 641 6.47 19.02 -5.80
N LEU A 642 5.32 18.91 -6.47
CA LEU A 642 4.23 19.89 -6.37
C LEU A 642 3.11 19.30 -5.52
N VAL A 643 2.66 20.02 -4.50
CA VAL A 643 1.54 19.61 -3.65
C VAL A 643 0.43 20.65 -3.77
N LEU A 644 -0.72 20.24 -4.28
CA LEU A 644 -1.92 21.08 -4.39
C LEU A 644 -2.99 20.54 -3.42
N ASP A 645 -3.33 21.31 -2.37
CA ASP A 645 -4.41 20.91 -1.45
C ASP A 645 -5.80 21.08 -2.08
N ASP A 646 -5.93 21.92 -3.12
CA ASP A 646 -7.04 21.88 -4.05
C ASP A 646 -6.52 21.96 -5.49
N ALA A 647 -6.58 20.83 -6.19
CA ALA A 647 -6.08 20.69 -7.54
C ALA A 647 -7.17 20.82 -8.62
N ALA A 648 -8.45 20.92 -8.27
CA ALA A 648 -9.55 20.77 -9.24
C ALA A 648 -9.42 21.79 -10.39
N SER A 649 -9.09 23.03 -10.04
CA SER A 649 -8.92 24.11 -11.01
C SER A 649 -7.67 23.98 -11.90
N ALA A 650 -6.63 23.26 -11.45
CA ALA A 650 -5.42 22.98 -12.23
C ALA A 650 -5.65 21.93 -13.34
N MET A 651 -6.72 21.14 -13.26
CA MET A 651 -6.93 20.01 -14.17
C MET A 651 -7.56 20.47 -15.49
N THR A 652 -6.75 20.39 -16.54
CA THR A 652 -7.06 20.74 -17.93
C THR A 652 -6.59 19.58 -18.83
N THR A 653 -6.90 19.63 -20.12
CA THR A 653 -6.42 18.60 -21.06
C THR A 653 -4.89 18.56 -21.12
N ASP A 654 -4.23 19.72 -21.11
CA ASP A 654 -2.77 19.80 -21.24
C ASP A 654 -2.05 19.53 -19.91
N SER A 655 -2.64 19.92 -18.77
CA SER A 655 -2.08 19.59 -17.46
C SER A 655 -2.10 18.08 -17.17
N VAL A 656 -3.18 17.38 -17.55
CA VAL A 656 -3.27 15.91 -17.44
C VAL A 656 -2.21 15.21 -18.31
N ARG A 657 -1.95 15.71 -19.52
CA ARG A 657 -0.85 15.20 -20.37
C ARG A 657 0.52 15.48 -19.76
N ALA A 658 0.69 16.63 -19.12
CA ALA A 658 1.94 16.97 -18.45
C ALA A 658 2.25 16.06 -17.25
N LEU A 659 1.24 15.65 -16.48
CA LEU A 659 1.40 14.70 -15.35
C LEU A 659 2.12 13.41 -15.77
N GLN A 660 1.78 12.86 -16.94
CA GLN A 660 2.39 11.62 -17.45
C GLN A 660 3.91 11.76 -17.69
N ARG A 661 4.39 12.98 -17.94
CA ARG A 661 5.81 13.26 -18.21
C ARG A 661 6.63 13.43 -16.94
N LEU A 662 6.00 13.83 -15.82
CA LEU A 662 6.70 14.07 -14.54
C LEU A 662 7.51 12.86 -14.06
N ARG A 663 6.98 11.65 -14.28
CA ARG A 663 7.65 10.38 -13.96
C ARG A 663 9.06 10.26 -14.54
N GLN A 664 9.27 10.79 -15.75
CA GLN A 664 10.57 10.72 -16.43
C GLN A 664 11.52 11.85 -16.01
N LEU A 665 11.01 12.88 -15.35
CA LEU A 665 11.74 14.08 -14.98
C LEU A 665 12.17 14.10 -13.51
N ASN A 666 12.14 12.94 -12.82
CA ASN A 666 12.34 12.83 -11.37
C ASN A 666 11.48 13.86 -10.60
N ALA A 667 10.20 13.91 -10.93
CA ALA A 667 9.24 14.83 -10.35
C ALA A 667 7.88 14.16 -10.16
N GLY A 668 7.04 14.73 -9.30
CA GLY A 668 5.70 14.22 -9.04
C GLY A 668 4.78 15.27 -8.46
N ALA A 669 3.47 15.02 -8.56
CA ALA A 669 2.45 15.89 -7.99
C ALA A 669 1.55 15.15 -7.00
N VAL A 670 1.21 15.79 -5.89
CA VAL A 670 0.17 15.35 -4.96
C VAL A 670 -1.03 16.26 -5.16
N LEU A 671 -2.09 15.71 -5.74
CA LEU A 671 -3.28 16.41 -6.17
C LEU A 671 -4.44 16.02 -5.28
N ALA A 672 -4.86 16.93 -4.41
CA ALA A 672 -6.04 16.73 -3.59
C ALA A 672 -7.25 17.40 -4.23
N VAL A 673 -8.37 16.68 -4.40
CA VAL A 673 -9.61 17.22 -4.97
C VAL A 673 -10.80 16.86 -4.08
N ARG A 674 -11.78 17.76 -3.96
CA ARG A 674 -13.00 17.50 -3.15
C ARG A 674 -13.79 16.33 -3.71
N SER A 675 -13.95 16.38 -5.02
CA SER A 675 -14.82 15.55 -5.80
C SER A 675 -14.20 15.47 -7.18
N LEU A 676 -14.33 14.30 -7.81
CA LEU A 676 -13.94 14.16 -9.21
C LEU A 676 -14.85 14.99 -10.11
N ASP A 677 -16.08 15.30 -9.69
CA ASP A 677 -17.04 16.13 -10.44
C ASP A 677 -16.63 17.62 -10.52
N ASP A 678 -15.74 18.08 -9.63
CA ASP A 678 -15.15 19.42 -9.75
C ASP A 678 -14.15 19.51 -10.91
N VAL A 679 -13.74 18.37 -11.46
CA VAL A 679 -12.93 18.27 -12.69
C VAL A 679 -13.86 18.00 -13.87
N GLY A 680 -13.56 18.60 -15.02
CA GLY A 680 -14.32 18.40 -16.25
C GLY A 680 -14.58 16.91 -16.55
N PRO A 681 -15.84 16.47 -16.82
CA PRO A 681 -16.18 15.06 -17.00
C PRO A 681 -15.40 14.33 -18.09
N HIS A 682 -14.97 15.06 -19.11
CA HIS A 682 -14.15 14.56 -20.22
C HIS A 682 -12.72 14.20 -19.80
N LEU A 683 -12.23 14.73 -18.67
CA LEU A 683 -10.87 14.50 -18.16
C LEU A 683 -10.80 13.32 -17.19
N HIS A 684 -11.92 12.86 -16.61
CA HIS A 684 -11.91 11.85 -15.53
C HIS A 684 -11.10 10.60 -15.87
N ALA A 685 -11.34 9.99 -17.03
CA ALA A 685 -10.64 8.79 -17.45
C ALA A 685 -9.15 9.06 -17.73
N ALA A 686 -8.85 10.20 -18.37
CA ALA A 686 -7.48 10.60 -18.68
C ALA A 686 -6.68 10.90 -17.40
N LEU A 687 -7.28 11.57 -16.42
CA LEU A 687 -6.67 11.90 -15.13
C LEU A 687 -6.38 10.64 -14.31
N LEU A 688 -7.35 9.74 -14.17
CA LEU A 688 -7.16 8.47 -13.45
C LEU A 688 -6.09 7.58 -14.10
N GLY A 689 -5.93 7.64 -15.42
CA GLY A 689 -4.85 6.95 -16.14
C GLY A 689 -3.51 7.68 -16.18
N ALA A 690 -3.47 8.98 -15.89
CA ALA A 690 -2.25 9.79 -15.92
C ALA A 690 -1.43 9.69 -14.64
N VAL A 691 -2.06 9.34 -13.51
CA VAL A 691 -1.42 9.16 -12.21
C VAL A 691 -1.23 7.68 -11.90
N GLY A 692 -0.12 7.33 -11.25
CA GLY A 692 0.15 5.95 -10.81
C GLY A 692 -0.40 5.63 -9.42
N CYS A 693 -0.70 6.66 -8.62
CA CYS A 693 -1.20 6.49 -7.26
C CYS A 693 -2.57 7.14 -7.09
N LEU A 694 -3.49 6.38 -6.51
CA LEU A 694 -4.89 6.76 -6.34
C LEU A 694 -5.28 6.54 -4.88
N MET A 695 -5.97 7.51 -4.31
CA MET A 695 -6.46 7.46 -2.94
C MET A 695 -7.88 8.00 -2.87
N THR A 696 -8.78 7.23 -2.27
CA THR A 696 -10.17 7.66 -2.03
C THR A 696 -10.44 7.75 -0.53
N PHE A 697 -11.02 8.87 -0.13
CA PHE A 697 -11.49 9.12 1.23
C PHE A 697 -12.99 8.80 1.34
N PRO A 698 -13.50 8.55 2.56
CA PRO A 698 -14.93 8.37 2.78
C PRO A 698 -15.72 9.60 2.34
N GLY A 699 -16.92 9.38 1.82
CA GLY A 699 -17.85 10.45 1.39
C GLY A 699 -17.81 10.79 -0.10
N ILE A 700 -17.13 9.99 -0.92
CA ILE A 700 -17.30 10.02 -2.38
C ILE A 700 -18.67 9.45 -2.78
N THR A 701 -19.20 9.92 -3.90
CA THR A 701 -20.46 9.41 -4.45
C THR A 701 -20.28 8.04 -5.11
N THR A 702 -21.40 7.34 -5.34
CA THR A 702 -21.37 6.07 -6.08
C THR A 702 -20.95 6.23 -7.53
N TRP A 703 -21.21 7.38 -8.16
CA TRP A 703 -20.79 7.67 -9.52
C TRP A 703 -19.27 7.83 -9.62
N GLU A 704 -18.67 8.54 -8.67
CA GLU A 704 -17.21 8.64 -8.54
C GLU A 704 -16.60 7.27 -8.21
N GLY A 705 -17.20 6.54 -7.26
CA GLY A 705 -16.78 5.19 -6.89
C GLY A 705 -16.75 4.22 -8.08
N LYS A 706 -17.68 4.36 -9.03
CA LYS A 706 -17.67 3.56 -10.27
C LYS A 706 -16.44 3.82 -11.12
N ARG A 707 -16.00 5.08 -11.26
CA ARG A 707 -14.78 5.42 -12.02
C ARG A 707 -13.53 4.88 -11.37
N PHE A 708 -13.45 4.90 -10.04
CA PHE A 708 -12.35 4.28 -9.29
C PHE A 708 -12.34 2.76 -9.42
N ALA A 709 -13.51 2.11 -9.32
CA ALA A 709 -13.64 0.67 -9.51
C ALA A 709 -13.19 0.25 -10.93
N GLU A 710 -13.54 1.02 -11.95
CA GLU A 710 -13.08 0.82 -13.33
C GLU A 710 -11.56 1.00 -13.45
N ALA A 711 -10.99 2.04 -12.84
CA ALA A 711 -9.54 2.34 -12.90
C ALA A 711 -8.67 1.30 -12.17
N TRP A 712 -9.12 0.79 -11.02
CA TRP A 712 -8.41 -0.28 -10.29
C TRP A 712 -8.60 -1.66 -10.90
N GLY A 713 -9.53 -1.78 -11.84
CA GLY A 713 -9.85 -3.02 -12.52
C GLY A 713 -10.45 -4.08 -11.61
N LYS A 714 -10.48 -5.31 -12.12
CA LYS A 714 -11.10 -6.45 -11.46
C LYS A 714 -10.05 -7.48 -11.06
N GLU A 715 -10.40 -8.27 -10.06
CA GLU A 715 -9.59 -9.36 -9.53
C GLU A 715 -10.37 -10.67 -9.65
N TRP A 716 -9.66 -11.74 -9.98
CA TRP A 716 -10.21 -13.09 -10.00
C TRP A 716 -10.35 -13.58 -8.56
N VAL A 717 -11.55 -13.52 -8.02
CA VAL A 717 -11.84 -14.03 -6.68
C VAL A 717 -12.48 -15.41 -6.79
N GLU A 718 -11.87 -16.40 -6.13
CA GLU A 718 -12.47 -17.72 -5.98
C GLU A 718 -13.71 -17.63 -5.09
N THR A 719 -14.87 -17.51 -5.73
CA THR A 719 -16.14 -17.48 -5.03
C THR A 719 -16.57 -18.92 -4.81
N ARG A 720 -16.51 -19.33 -3.54
CA ARG A 720 -17.06 -20.61 -3.10
C ARG A 720 -18.58 -20.47 -2.95
N GLU A 721 -19.32 -20.87 -3.97
CA GLU A 721 -20.76 -21.03 -3.85
C GLU A 721 -21.04 -22.36 -3.14
N VAL A 722 -21.72 -22.27 -1.99
CA VAL A 722 -22.14 -23.43 -1.21
C VAL A 722 -23.61 -23.66 -1.49
N ALA A 723 -23.91 -24.39 -2.57
CA ALA A 723 -25.29 -24.77 -2.85
C ALA A 723 -25.68 -25.94 -1.94
N GLN A 724 -26.56 -25.68 -0.97
CA GLN A 724 -27.08 -26.68 -0.05
C GLN A 724 -28.21 -27.47 -0.70
N HIS A 725 -27.90 -28.61 -1.32
CA HIS A 725 -28.93 -29.54 -1.78
C HIS A 725 -29.21 -30.58 -0.69
N THR A 726 -30.44 -30.61 -0.18
CA THR A 726 -30.93 -31.68 0.70
C THR A 726 -31.27 -32.90 -0.17
N VAL A 727 -30.34 -33.85 -0.27
CA VAL A 727 -30.61 -35.13 -0.93
C VAL A 727 -31.41 -36.01 0.02
N PHE A 728 -32.69 -36.22 -0.27
CA PHE A 728 -33.45 -37.32 0.29
C PHE A 728 -33.01 -38.61 -0.41
N ALA A 729 -32.20 -39.43 0.26
CA ALA A 729 -31.75 -40.72 -0.27
C ALA A 729 -32.59 -41.85 0.34
N ASP A 730 -33.37 -42.53 -0.51
CA ASP A 730 -34.38 -43.54 -0.15
C ASP A 730 -33.80 -44.97 0.04
N GLN A 731 -32.56 -45.09 0.56
CA GLN A 731 -31.90 -46.38 0.72
C GLN A 731 -31.30 -46.59 2.13
N PRO A 732 -31.41 -47.79 2.72
CA PRO A 732 -31.04 -48.05 4.12
C PRO A 732 -29.53 -47.96 4.39
N PHE A 733 -28.69 -48.24 3.39
CA PHE A 733 -27.22 -48.21 3.53
C PHE A 733 -26.65 -46.77 3.58
N THR A 734 -27.23 -45.84 2.81
CA THR A 734 -26.85 -44.43 2.83
C THR A 734 -27.23 -43.77 4.16
N ARG A 735 -28.37 -44.16 4.76
CA ARG A 735 -28.82 -43.65 6.06
C ARG A 735 -27.85 -43.97 7.21
N ALA A 736 -27.25 -45.15 7.21
CA ALA A 736 -26.23 -45.56 8.19
C ALA A 736 -24.91 -44.77 8.01
N LEU A 737 -24.47 -44.59 6.75
CA LEU A 737 -23.29 -43.78 6.44
C LEU A 737 -23.49 -42.29 6.81
N HIS A 738 -24.69 -41.75 6.59
CA HIS A 738 -25.07 -40.39 6.94
C HIS A 738 -25.19 -40.18 8.46
N ALA A 739 -25.68 -41.20 9.20
CA ALA A 739 -25.74 -41.16 10.66
C ALA A 739 -24.34 -41.17 11.29
N LEU A 740 -23.44 -42.03 10.80
CA LEU A 740 -22.06 -42.11 11.28
C LEU A 740 -21.28 -40.82 11.00
N ARG A 741 -21.49 -40.18 9.84
CA ARG A 741 -20.84 -38.91 9.47
C ARG A 741 -21.43 -37.69 10.19
N LYS A 742 -22.73 -37.66 10.48
CA LYS A 742 -23.41 -36.61 11.27
C LYS A 742 -22.91 -36.58 12.72
N LEU A 743 -22.65 -37.76 13.30
CA LEU A 743 -22.04 -37.92 14.62
C LEU A 743 -20.59 -37.39 14.69
N VAL A 744 -19.92 -37.31 13.53
CA VAL A 744 -18.51 -36.94 13.41
C VAL A 744 -18.31 -35.44 13.14
N THR A 745 -19.20 -34.78 12.40
CA THR A 745 -19.02 -33.37 12.00
C THR A 745 -19.93 -32.37 12.72
N GLY A 746 -20.93 -32.82 13.49
CA GLY A 746 -21.80 -31.96 14.30
C GLY A 746 -22.70 -30.99 13.51
N LYS A 747 -22.78 -31.12 12.19
CA LYS A 747 -23.69 -30.35 11.32
C LYS A 747 -24.57 -31.30 10.50
N ALA A 748 -25.86 -31.00 10.43
CA ALA A 748 -26.82 -31.73 9.62
C ALA A 748 -26.46 -31.64 8.12
N VAL A 749 -26.73 -32.72 7.37
CA VAL A 749 -26.34 -32.90 5.97
C VAL A 749 -27.13 -31.94 5.09
N THR A 750 -26.52 -30.85 4.70
CA THR A 750 -26.68 -30.30 3.35
C THR A 750 -25.47 -30.78 2.56
N THR A 751 -25.70 -31.39 1.40
CA THR A 751 -24.59 -31.66 0.48
C THR A 751 -24.19 -30.31 -0.07
N ASP A 752 -23.22 -29.68 0.58
CA ASP A 752 -22.57 -28.47 0.13
C ASP A 752 -21.85 -28.81 -1.18
N ALA A 753 -22.53 -28.64 -2.32
CA ALA A 753 -21.86 -28.59 -3.61
C ALA A 753 -21.04 -27.31 -3.60
N VAL A 754 -19.76 -27.46 -3.25
CA VAL A 754 -18.78 -26.38 -3.24
C VAL A 754 -18.32 -26.23 -4.68
N THR A 755 -19.03 -25.39 -5.41
CA THR A 755 -18.57 -24.97 -6.73
C THR A 755 -17.63 -23.81 -6.48
N VAL A 756 -16.32 -24.06 -6.59
CA VAL A 756 -15.34 -22.97 -6.64
C VAL A 756 -15.43 -22.38 -8.02
N ARG A 757 -16.12 -21.24 -8.12
CA ARG A 757 -16.21 -20.48 -9.37
C ARG A 757 -15.23 -19.33 -9.25
N GLN A 758 -14.25 -19.28 -10.15
CA GLN A 758 -13.48 -18.06 -10.34
C GLN A 758 -14.40 -17.02 -10.95
N VAL A 759 -14.72 -16.00 -10.17
CA VAL A 759 -15.55 -14.87 -10.61
C VAL A 759 -14.67 -13.64 -10.62
N GLU A 760 -14.63 -12.97 -11.75
CA GLU A 760 -14.02 -11.67 -11.89
C GLU A 760 -14.86 -10.65 -11.10
N ARG A 761 -14.33 -10.15 -9.97
CA ARG A 761 -15.00 -9.16 -9.12
C ARG A 761 -14.16 -7.89 -9.06
N GLU A 762 -14.83 -6.74 -9.03
CA GLU A 762 -14.18 -5.47 -8.76
C GLU A 762 -13.43 -5.54 -7.41
N ARG A 763 -12.19 -5.03 -7.39
CA ARG A 763 -11.38 -5.01 -6.16
C ARG A 763 -12.02 -4.20 -5.04
N TRP A 764 -12.84 -3.21 -5.41
CA TRP A 764 -13.74 -2.43 -4.57
C TRP A 764 -14.94 -2.03 -5.41
N SER A 765 -16.17 -2.27 -4.93
CA SER A 765 -17.36 -1.85 -5.67
C SER A 765 -17.63 -0.36 -5.45
N ALA A 766 -18.36 0.24 -6.39
CA ALA A 766 -18.78 1.64 -6.30
C ALA A 766 -19.57 1.95 -5.00
N SER A 767 -20.44 1.04 -4.57
CA SER A 767 -21.22 1.21 -3.33
C SER A 767 -20.37 1.04 -2.08
N GLU A 768 -19.37 0.18 -2.10
CA GLU A 768 -18.45 0.00 -0.98
C GLU A 768 -17.56 1.22 -0.78
N LEU A 769 -17.07 1.82 -1.85
CA LEU A 769 -16.28 3.05 -1.76
C LEU A 769 -17.09 4.22 -1.23
N ALA A 770 -18.37 4.32 -1.61
CA ALA A 770 -19.25 5.38 -1.15
C ALA A 770 -19.69 5.21 0.31
N TYR A 771 -20.02 3.99 0.75
CA TYR A 771 -20.73 3.76 2.02
C TYR A 771 -19.98 2.90 3.04
N SER A 772 -19.00 2.09 2.63
CA SER A 772 -18.34 1.11 3.51
C SER A 772 -16.98 1.57 4.03
N VAL A 773 -16.39 2.65 3.50
CA VAL A 773 -15.11 3.20 3.98
C VAL A 773 -15.35 3.94 5.31
N PRO A 774 -14.71 3.53 6.42
CA PRO A 774 -14.90 4.20 7.71
C PRO A 774 -14.23 5.58 7.75
N ALA A 775 -14.70 6.45 8.65
CA ALA A 775 -14.01 7.71 8.94
C ALA A 775 -12.55 7.46 9.39
N GLY A 776 -11.64 8.38 9.03
CA GLY A 776 -10.21 8.25 9.31
C GLY A 776 -9.52 7.11 8.56
N HIS A 777 -10.18 6.50 7.57
CA HIS A 777 -9.58 5.53 6.66
C HIS A 777 -9.59 6.08 5.23
N ALA A 778 -8.81 5.45 4.36
CA ALA A 778 -8.84 5.69 2.93
C ALA A 778 -8.46 4.41 2.19
N VAL A 779 -8.91 4.27 0.95
CA VAL A 779 -8.45 3.19 0.06
C VAL A 779 -7.30 3.73 -0.76
N LEU A 780 -6.15 3.07 -0.68
CA LEU A 780 -4.88 3.50 -1.28
C LEU A 780 -4.38 2.45 -2.27
N SER A 781 -4.11 2.88 -3.51
CA SER A 781 -3.48 2.10 -4.56
C SER A 781 -2.22 2.84 -5.02
N LEU A 782 -1.10 2.12 -5.14
CA LEU A 782 0.20 2.74 -5.40
C LEU A 782 0.90 2.06 -6.56
N THR A 783 1.62 2.86 -7.34
CA THR A 783 2.52 2.36 -8.38
C THR A 783 3.83 3.12 -8.28
N THR A 784 4.96 2.42 -8.35
CA THR A 784 6.27 3.07 -8.32
C THR A 784 6.70 3.52 -9.71
N VAL A 785 7.70 4.40 -9.78
CA VAL A 785 8.38 4.78 -11.02
C VAL A 785 9.02 3.58 -11.73
N GLN A 786 9.27 2.46 -11.03
CA GLN A 786 9.75 1.21 -11.63
C GLN A 786 8.63 0.29 -12.14
N GLY A 787 7.36 0.64 -11.89
CA GLY A 787 6.20 -0.15 -12.32
C GLY A 787 5.77 -1.24 -11.34
N GLU A 788 6.36 -1.29 -10.14
CA GLU A 788 5.84 -2.14 -9.07
C GLU A 788 4.51 -1.58 -8.58
N HIS A 789 3.53 -2.46 -8.35
CA HIS A 789 2.17 -2.06 -8.05
C HIS A 789 1.69 -2.66 -6.73
N ALA A 790 1.10 -1.83 -5.88
CA ALA A 790 0.34 -2.24 -4.70
C ALA A 790 -1.16 -2.07 -4.99
N PRO A 791 -1.97 -3.12 -4.79
CA PRO A 791 -3.41 -3.07 -5.06
C PRO A 791 -4.12 -2.04 -4.17
N PRO A 792 -5.39 -1.69 -4.47
CA PRO A 792 -6.21 -0.84 -3.61
C PRO A 792 -6.48 -1.49 -2.24
N LEU A 793 -5.83 -0.95 -1.20
CA LEU A 793 -5.88 -1.45 0.17
C LEU A 793 -6.49 -0.43 1.12
N LEU A 794 -7.22 -0.90 2.13
CA LEU A 794 -7.80 -0.04 3.16
C LEU A 794 -6.72 0.34 4.18
N VAL A 795 -6.43 1.63 4.30
CA VAL A 795 -5.46 2.20 5.23
C VAL A 795 -6.21 3.01 6.29
N ARG A 796 -5.89 2.79 7.56
CA ARG A 796 -6.27 3.66 8.67
C ARG A 796 -5.23 4.76 8.78
N LEU A 797 -5.66 6.01 8.71
CA LEU A 797 -4.79 7.19 8.68
C LEU A 797 -4.53 7.68 10.11
N ASP A 798 -3.49 7.16 10.76
CA ASP A 798 -3.05 7.52 12.11
C ASP A 798 -1.52 7.71 12.19
N GLY A 799 -0.89 7.99 11.04
CA GLY A 799 0.56 8.05 10.84
C GLY A 799 1.30 9.18 11.54
#